data_AF-A0A3D5ZS92-F1
#
_entry.id   AF-A0A3D5ZS92-F1
#
_cell.length_a   1.000
_cell.length_b   1.000
_cell.length_c   1.000
_cell.angle_alpha   90.00
_cell.angle_beta   90.00
_cell.angle_gamma   90.00
#
_symmetry.space_group_name_H-M   'P 1'
#
loop_
_entity.id
_entity.type
_entity.pdbx_description
1 polymer ?
#
loop_
_entity_poly.entity_id
_entity_poly.type
_entity_poly.pdbx_seq_one_letter_code
_entity_poly.pdbx_strand_id
1 'polypeptide(L)'
;MKKKNLAILLLIPFLFSVLAMVTINVTYNYVDVDIAGIAWNYGDPEAFKLSDEEYKLDATGVNQKNYAIAAGNKLVWRVEEAETDNTDPAETTGGADASEAADNDSGNITASPVAEVIKRGEGYYLKTLRTGAVNLICSNEKGNISRKLEAIIYDKGVILAKTEIKPSGNNYDKTIYYGEYDLNKNAEKVPASFTLTVETEPKELKDAVKVTSSENVEYDIVSGKVKIKSAGEAFISFETEESDIAPYKTSFKVVEGGVNVYTYDDLLNCTNRSEYGETVVLRKSFQSASFMNTALGKENNTELFGKKDKSGKFSFKNDIYSFKTKYNHEYIDKWNEFVKSDNKYSPITDTVKVGLRVRKDFYGNGYTINLHNLTYPYETVTTSGGEEVPSLTADNLFRGPLPFYTLGDPNGLPLITAYGQDNAGFYIDGDNITVNDLVLKNCDDVNSLKKLETVGTVIEADGDGITIKNSTLTNGKNVLRSFSSQNLTVDNCLLMHSQNFLFATGSNEYKKTDGSLVKDFTDGDGNEIRAKTSDYLKKGGAGDDLLKEYLGNIPKNKIDNYRNALRLIQNGLGDDSVKGEYKGSAVINNCQFYDSGISSIVFESLFNGPFLYSKAPSGIADLFSGLFPDPPKNISGTSYPVKVVLSGETTFYDYKNFETMDISGLISENISTLLKELAGDGGLGGIIGNVDLTKYDINIDLIFPLKGYVKKAAEKRNVSYKSGDAEYTNIPVAYYGGGSNYSVIEFAKDYKNTSAFTSESKVDIMETYLNMSASEGARTYYNMMLKTVTVVTGYEPFRFIFTDDSALNMTPSTEKMAIWAKGV
;
A
#
# COMPACT_ATOMS: atom_id res chain seq x y z
N MET A 1 13.12 53.31 -4.64
CA MET A 1 11.81 52.69 -4.32
C MET A 1 11.24 53.33 -3.06
N LYS A 2 9.95 53.72 -3.05
CA LYS A 2 9.30 54.34 -1.88
C LYS A 2 8.95 53.26 -0.83
N LYS A 3 9.13 53.56 0.47
CA LYS A 3 8.92 52.64 1.61
C LYS A 3 7.56 51.89 1.62
N LYS A 4 6.51 52.43 0.98
CA LYS A 4 5.20 51.76 0.85
C LYS A 4 5.22 50.53 -0.07
N ASN A 5 6.10 50.47 -1.08
CA ASN A 5 6.14 49.33 -2.01
C ASN A 5 6.85 48.11 -1.39
N LEU A 6 7.74 48.32 -0.41
CA LEU A 6 8.43 47.23 0.29
C LEU A 6 7.51 46.51 1.28
N ALA A 7 6.61 47.25 1.94
CA ALA A 7 5.61 46.66 2.84
C ALA A 7 4.58 45.80 2.08
N ILE A 8 4.17 46.23 0.88
CA ILE A 8 3.29 45.45 0.00
C ILE A 8 4.00 44.20 -0.53
N LEU A 9 5.27 44.31 -0.96
CA LEU A 9 6.06 43.15 -1.39
C LEU A 9 6.31 42.11 -0.28
N LEU A 10 6.34 42.54 0.99
CA LEU A 10 6.51 41.67 2.15
C LEU A 10 5.18 41.07 2.65
N LEU A 11 4.05 41.74 2.42
CA LEU A 11 2.71 41.25 2.77
C LEU A 11 2.17 40.24 1.75
N ILE A 12 2.59 40.32 0.49
CA ILE A 12 2.14 39.43 -0.58
C ILE A 12 2.47 37.95 -0.29
N PRO A 13 3.71 37.54 0.07
CA PRO A 13 4.02 36.15 0.43
C PRO A 13 3.24 35.65 1.65
N PHE A 14 2.91 36.55 2.59
CA PHE A 14 2.13 36.22 3.79
C PHE A 14 0.63 36.05 3.47
N LEU A 15 0.09 36.87 2.58
CA LEU A 15 -1.26 36.70 2.03
C LEU A 15 -1.37 35.45 1.14
N PHE A 16 -0.32 35.12 0.36
CA PHE A 16 -0.24 33.89 -0.43
C PHE A 16 -0.25 32.63 0.45
N SER A 17 0.46 32.64 1.57
CA SER A 17 0.45 31.51 2.52
C SER A 17 -0.90 31.37 3.23
N VAL A 18 -1.62 32.47 3.49
CA VAL A 18 -2.96 32.43 4.10
C VAL A 18 -4.06 32.09 3.08
N LEU A 19 -3.96 32.51 1.82
CA LEU A 19 -4.93 32.19 0.76
C LEU A 19 -4.77 30.77 0.20
N ALA A 20 -3.54 30.25 0.12
CA ALA A 20 -3.28 28.84 -0.19
C ALA A 20 -3.89 27.90 0.87
N MET A 21 -4.05 28.37 2.11
CA MET A 21 -4.63 27.62 3.22
C MET A 21 -6.17 27.53 3.17
N VAL A 22 -6.84 28.39 2.39
CA VAL A 22 -8.31 28.57 2.44
C VAL A 22 -9.05 27.98 1.23
N THR A 23 -8.35 27.46 0.21
CA THR A 23 -9.02 26.92 -1.00
C THR A 23 -8.89 25.40 -1.13
N ILE A 24 -9.19 24.67 -0.05
CA ILE A 24 -9.34 23.21 -0.05
C ILE A 24 -10.84 22.90 -0.06
N ASN A 25 -11.46 22.90 -1.24
CA ASN A 25 -12.70 22.13 -1.45
C ASN A 25 -12.24 20.69 -1.71
N VAL A 26 -11.88 19.94 -0.67
CA VAL A 26 -11.62 18.50 -0.80
C VAL A 26 -12.91 17.78 -0.46
N THR A 27 -13.34 16.91 -1.37
CA THR A 27 -14.34 15.89 -1.08
C THR A 27 -13.61 14.76 -0.37
N TYR A 28 -13.94 14.50 0.89
CA TYR A 28 -13.15 13.61 1.74
C TYR A 28 -13.70 12.17 1.74
N ASN A 29 -12.80 11.20 1.60
CA ASN A 29 -13.09 9.78 1.82
C ASN A 29 -12.91 9.45 3.29
N TYR A 30 -14.00 9.41 4.05
CA TYR A 30 -13.96 8.97 5.45
C TYR A 30 -13.63 7.49 5.54
N VAL A 31 -12.75 7.17 6.49
CA VAL A 31 -12.37 5.79 6.81
C VAL A 31 -12.93 5.47 8.20
N ASP A 32 -13.59 4.32 8.29
CA ASP A 32 -13.99 3.74 9.57
C ASP A 32 -12.75 3.46 10.41
N VAL A 33 -12.59 4.18 11.52
CA VAL A 33 -11.48 3.94 12.45
C VAL A 33 -11.82 2.77 13.35
N ASP A 34 -11.04 1.70 13.25
CA ASP A 34 -11.11 0.57 14.16
C ASP A 34 -10.25 0.78 15.40
N ILE A 35 -10.44 -0.08 16.41
CA ILE A 35 -9.54 -0.14 17.56
C ILE A 35 -8.11 -0.42 17.08
N ALA A 36 -7.08 0.06 17.78
CA ALA A 36 -5.68 -0.22 17.42
C ALA A 36 -5.21 -1.63 17.85
N GLY A 37 -5.99 -2.31 18.69
CA GLY A 37 -5.69 -3.65 19.18
C GLY A 37 -6.54 -4.04 20.39
N ILE A 38 -6.24 -5.20 20.99
CA ILE A 38 -6.98 -5.78 22.10
C ILE A 38 -6.04 -6.02 23.29
N ALA A 39 -6.36 -5.44 24.45
CA ALA A 39 -5.61 -5.61 25.70
C ALA A 39 -6.35 -6.50 26.69
N TRP A 40 -5.60 -7.34 27.40
CA TRP A 40 -6.07 -8.17 28.50
C TRP A 40 -4.93 -8.46 29.48
N ASN A 41 -5.25 -9.13 30.59
CA ASN A 41 -4.28 -9.49 31.63
C ASN A 41 -3.92 -10.99 31.68
N TYR A 42 -4.42 -11.80 30.75
CA TYR A 42 -4.04 -13.22 30.62
C TYR A 42 -2.56 -13.40 30.26
N GLY A 43 -1.97 -14.51 30.70
CA GLY A 43 -0.71 -15.03 30.19
C GLY A 43 -0.83 -15.62 28.79
N ASP A 44 0.31 -16.05 28.24
CA ASP A 44 0.37 -16.82 26.99
C ASP A 44 1.56 -17.78 27.08
N PRO A 45 1.32 -19.08 27.38
CA PRO A 45 0.01 -19.71 27.62
C PRO A 45 -0.65 -19.31 28.96
N GLU A 46 -1.95 -19.56 29.11
CA GLU A 46 -2.74 -19.38 30.34
C GLU A 46 -3.44 -20.68 30.77
N ALA A 47 -3.44 -21.00 32.06
CA ALA A 47 -4.08 -22.22 32.57
C ALA A 47 -5.46 -21.97 33.19
N PHE A 48 -6.42 -22.84 32.86
CA PHE A 48 -7.77 -22.86 33.42
C PHE A 48 -8.06 -24.24 34.02
N LYS A 49 -8.56 -24.28 35.26
CA LYS A 49 -8.89 -25.55 35.90
C LYS A 49 -10.23 -26.08 35.36
N LEU A 50 -10.33 -27.38 35.14
CA LEU A 50 -11.57 -28.05 34.79
C LEU A 50 -12.56 -27.87 35.95
N SER A 51 -13.68 -27.22 35.67
CA SER A 51 -14.66 -26.83 36.67
C SER A 51 -16.07 -26.82 36.08
N ASP A 52 -17.07 -27.03 36.94
CA ASP A 52 -18.47 -26.77 36.62
C ASP A 52 -18.77 -25.24 36.59
N GLU A 53 -17.90 -24.43 37.18
CA GLU A 53 -17.97 -22.97 37.15
C GLU A 53 -17.34 -22.41 35.87
N GLU A 54 -17.98 -21.38 35.30
CA GLU A 54 -17.52 -20.73 34.08
C GLU A 54 -16.54 -19.58 34.40
N TYR A 55 -15.48 -19.45 33.60
CA TYR A 55 -14.49 -18.38 33.76
C TYR A 55 -14.89 -17.14 32.96
N LYS A 56 -15.04 -15.99 33.61
CA LYS A 56 -15.34 -14.74 32.91
C LYS A 56 -14.17 -14.31 32.03
N LEU A 57 -14.47 -14.00 30.76
CA LEU A 57 -13.52 -13.52 29.77
C LEU A 57 -13.56 -11.98 29.69
N ASP A 58 -12.42 -11.34 29.96
CA ASP A 58 -12.28 -9.89 30.04
C ASP A 58 -11.15 -9.39 29.13
N ALA A 59 -11.51 -8.54 28.17
CA ALA A 59 -10.59 -7.80 27.33
C ALA A 59 -11.14 -6.40 27.04
N THR A 60 -10.27 -5.50 26.58
CA THR A 60 -10.63 -4.12 26.24
C THR A 60 -10.03 -3.74 24.91
N GLY A 61 -10.86 -3.16 24.03
CA GLY A 61 -10.38 -2.57 22.78
C GLY A 61 -9.57 -1.31 23.08
N VAL A 62 -8.38 -1.22 22.49
CA VAL A 62 -7.45 -0.12 22.74
C VAL A 62 -7.51 0.85 21.58
N ASN A 63 -7.79 2.12 21.88
CA ASN A 63 -7.76 3.19 20.90
C ASN A 63 -6.43 3.93 20.96
N GLN A 64 -5.86 4.21 19.80
CA GLN A 64 -4.60 4.95 19.70
C GLN A 64 -4.81 6.47 19.72
N LYS A 65 -5.97 6.93 19.25
CA LYS A 65 -6.38 8.34 19.20
C LYS A 65 -7.84 8.49 19.64
N ASN A 66 -8.25 9.73 19.94
CA ASN A 66 -9.62 10.07 20.34
C ASN A 66 -10.59 10.16 19.14
N TYR A 67 -10.38 9.35 18.10
CA TYR A 67 -11.33 9.28 16.99
C TYR A 67 -12.58 8.51 17.42
N ALA A 68 -13.72 8.84 16.81
CA ALA A 68 -14.91 8.03 16.95
C ALA A 68 -14.64 6.66 16.32
N ILE A 69 -14.87 5.60 17.09
CA ILE A 69 -14.65 4.23 16.63
C ILE A 69 -15.89 3.76 15.85
N ALA A 70 -15.66 3.13 14.71
CA ALA A 70 -16.71 2.64 13.84
C ALA A 70 -17.56 1.54 14.51
N ALA A 71 -18.78 1.34 14.01
CA ALA A 71 -19.62 0.22 14.42
C ALA A 71 -18.92 -1.13 14.14
N GLY A 72 -19.21 -2.17 14.94
CA GLY A 72 -18.57 -3.49 14.80
C GLY A 72 -17.24 -3.65 15.55
N ASN A 73 -16.85 -2.68 16.38
CA ASN A 73 -15.67 -2.76 17.25
C ASN A 73 -15.93 -3.38 18.63
N LYS A 74 -17.14 -3.91 18.88
CA LYS A 74 -17.39 -4.68 20.09
C LYS A 74 -16.58 -5.97 20.04
N LEU A 75 -16.10 -6.39 21.20
CA LEU A 75 -15.28 -7.59 21.29
C LEU A 75 -16.16 -8.85 21.34
N VAL A 76 -15.72 -9.86 20.60
CA VAL A 76 -16.30 -11.20 20.57
C VAL A 76 -15.19 -12.20 20.86
N TRP A 77 -15.56 -13.30 21.54
CA TRP A 77 -14.64 -14.37 21.89
C TRP A 77 -15.05 -15.67 21.22
N ARG A 78 -14.06 -16.46 20.84
CA ARG A 78 -14.24 -17.83 20.35
C ARG A 78 -13.09 -18.73 20.80
N VAL A 79 -13.31 -20.02 20.65
CA VAL A 79 -12.32 -21.08 20.90
C VAL A 79 -12.06 -21.81 19.59
N GLU A 80 -10.79 -22.04 19.28
CA GLU A 80 -10.34 -22.96 18.25
C GLU A 80 -9.52 -24.07 18.92
N GLU A 81 -9.76 -25.34 18.59
CA GLU A 81 -8.95 -26.45 19.11
C GLU A 81 -7.47 -26.24 18.74
N ALA A 82 -6.55 -26.44 19.70
CA ALA A 82 -5.13 -26.40 19.41
C ALA A 82 -4.74 -27.67 18.64
N GLU A 83 -3.89 -27.53 17.61
CA GLU A 83 -3.35 -28.70 16.92
C GLU A 83 -2.49 -29.51 17.92
N THR A 84 -2.88 -30.76 18.21
CA THR A 84 -2.03 -31.66 18.98
C THR A 84 -0.88 -32.12 18.11
N ASP A 85 0.33 -31.73 18.46
CA ASP A 85 1.62 -32.03 17.80
C ASP A 85 2.01 -33.55 17.85
N ASN A 86 1.03 -34.45 18.02
CA ASN A 86 1.22 -35.87 18.36
C ASN A 86 1.09 -36.85 17.19
N THR A 87 1.15 -36.40 15.94
CA THR A 87 1.34 -37.31 14.80
C THR A 87 2.70 -37.04 14.16
N ASP A 88 3.63 -37.93 14.48
CA ASP A 88 4.92 -38.10 13.81
C ASP A 88 4.72 -38.18 12.28
N PRO A 89 5.43 -37.40 11.45
CA PRO A 89 5.30 -37.45 10.00
C PRO A 89 6.06 -38.64 9.37
N ALA A 90 6.13 -39.77 10.07
CA ALA A 90 6.72 -41.00 9.56
C ALA A 90 5.62 -41.94 9.02
N GLU A 91 5.82 -42.40 7.80
CA GLU A 91 4.98 -43.36 7.04
C GLU A 91 3.79 -42.81 6.25
N THR A 92 4.09 -42.07 5.17
CA THR A 92 3.42 -42.35 3.88
C THR A 92 4.45 -42.38 2.76
N THR A 93 5.13 -43.53 2.64
CA THR A 93 5.72 -43.93 1.36
C THR A 93 4.66 -44.70 0.58
N GLY A 94 4.38 -44.29 -0.65
CA GLY A 94 3.54 -45.04 -1.58
C GLY A 94 2.75 -44.15 -2.52
N GLY A 95 3.31 -43.89 -3.71
CA GLY A 95 2.59 -43.21 -4.78
C GLY A 95 1.53 -44.11 -5.43
N ALA A 96 0.48 -43.49 -5.96
CA ALA A 96 -0.06 -43.69 -7.31
C ALA A 96 -1.43 -42.98 -7.44
N ASP A 97 -1.60 -42.32 -8.60
CA ASP A 97 -2.83 -42.02 -9.33
C ASP A 97 -4.01 -41.32 -8.63
N ALA A 98 -4.17 -40.05 -8.99
CA ALA A 98 -5.40 -39.29 -8.85
C ALA A 98 -6.33 -39.55 -10.04
N SER A 99 -7.39 -40.34 -9.83
CA SER A 99 -8.62 -40.23 -10.62
C SER A 99 -9.82 -40.84 -9.88
N GLU A 100 -10.94 -40.12 -9.95
CA GLU A 100 -12.33 -40.52 -9.67
C GLU A 100 -12.93 -40.19 -8.28
N ALA A 101 -13.65 -39.05 -8.30
CA ALA A 101 -15.03 -38.85 -7.87
C ALA A 101 -15.53 -39.43 -6.53
N ALA A 102 -15.84 -38.48 -5.63
CA ALA A 102 -17.11 -38.32 -4.92
C ALA A 102 -17.85 -39.59 -4.47
N ASP A 103 -17.77 -39.88 -3.18
CA ASP A 103 -18.98 -40.14 -2.40
C ASP A 103 -18.80 -39.72 -0.94
N ASN A 104 -19.84 -39.11 -0.40
CA ASN A 104 -19.94 -38.62 0.96
C ASN A 104 -20.06 -39.80 1.94
N ASP A 105 -19.23 -39.82 2.98
CA ASP A 105 -19.60 -40.07 4.39
C ASP A 105 -18.30 -40.37 5.19
N SER A 106 -17.45 -39.36 5.36
CA SER A 106 -16.45 -39.43 6.41
C SER A 106 -17.15 -39.13 7.73
N GLY A 107 -17.61 -40.19 8.40
CA GLY A 107 -17.97 -40.19 9.81
C GLY A 107 -16.78 -39.70 10.64
N ASN A 108 -16.63 -38.38 10.69
CA ASN A 108 -15.66 -37.70 11.51
C ASN A 108 -16.21 -37.80 12.92
N ILE A 109 -15.69 -38.74 13.71
CA ILE A 109 -15.92 -38.75 15.16
C ILE A 109 -15.25 -37.48 15.67
N THR A 110 -15.98 -36.37 15.66
CA THR A 110 -15.52 -35.12 16.27
C THR A 110 -15.35 -35.42 17.75
N ALA A 111 -14.10 -35.51 18.20
CA ALA A 111 -13.78 -35.57 19.61
C ALA A 111 -14.57 -34.46 20.33
N SER A 112 -15.14 -34.76 21.49
CA SER A 112 -15.85 -33.75 22.27
C SER A 112 -14.96 -32.51 22.46
N PRO A 113 -15.51 -31.28 22.34
CA PRO A 113 -14.71 -30.07 22.44
C PRO A 113 -14.01 -29.97 23.80
N VAL A 114 -12.80 -29.40 23.83
CA VAL A 114 -12.04 -29.16 25.08
C VAL A 114 -12.69 -28.07 25.92
N ALA A 115 -13.17 -27.01 25.27
CA ALA A 115 -13.83 -25.88 25.91
C ALA A 115 -14.83 -25.21 24.96
N GLU A 116 -15.74 -24.42 25.52
CA GLU A 116 -16.69 -23.60 24.76
C GLU A 116 -16.75 -22.17 25.30
N VAL A 117 -17.01 -21.20 24.42
CA VAL A 117 -17.28 -19.81 24.83
C VAL A 117 -18.79 -19.59 24.86
N ILE A 118 -19.30 -19.17 26.00
CA ILE A 118 -20.71 -18.87 26.23
C ILE A 118 -20.90 -17.37 26.41
N LYS A 119 -21.88 -16.81 25.70
CA LYS A 119 -22.32 -15.43 25.89
C LYS A 119 -23.47 -15.37 26.89
N ARG A 120 -23.31 -14.63 28.00
CA ARG A 120 -24.37 -14.36 28.98
C ARG A 120 -24.53 -12.84 29.16
N GLY A 121 -25.65 -12.31 28.71
CA GLY A 121 -25.88 -10.86 28.68
C GLY A 121 -24.82 -10.17 27.80
N GLU A 122 -24.08 -9.22 28.37
CA GLU A 122 -22.97 -8.54 27.68
C GLU A 122 -21.60 -9.20 27.90
N GLY A 123 -21.50 -10.22 28.77
CA GLY A 123 -20.25 -10.90 29.08
C GLY A 123 -20.03 -12.19 28.28
N TYR A 124 -18.76 -12.56 28.12
CA TYR A 124 -18.33 -13.86 27.60
C TYR A 124 -17.70 -14.68 28.71
N TYR A 125 -17.88 -16.00 28.63
CA TYR A 125 -17.41 -16.94 29.63
C TYR A 125 -16.81 -18.17 28.95
N LEU A 126 -15.68 -18.65 29.46
CA LEU A 126 -15.08 -19.91 29.05
C LEU A 126 -15.64 -21.02 29.95
N LYS A 127 -16.30 -22.01 29.34
CA LYS A 127 -16.71 -23.24 30.00
C LYS A 127 -15.74 -24.35 29.63
N THR A 128 -15.10 -24.93 30.63
CA THR A 128 -14.14 -26.02 30.50
C THR A 128 -14.88 -27.35 30.44
N LEU A 129 -14.63 -28.18 29.41
CA LEU A 129 -15.38 -29.42 29.19
C LEU A 129 -14.55 -30.68 29.43
N ARG A 130 -13.26 -30.63 29.07
CA ARG A 130 -12.27 -31.67 29.38
C ARG A 130 -10.86 -31.08 29.37
N THR A 131 -9.87 -31.87 29.79
CA THR A 131 -8.47 -31.48 29.69
C THR A 131 -8.00 -31.40 28.23
N GLY A 132 -7.09 -30.46 27.94
CA GLY A 132 -6.56 -30.21 26.60
C GLY A 132 -6.09 -28.77 26.40
N ALA A 133 -5.60 -28.46 25.20
CA ALA A 133 -5.18 -27.11 24.82
C ALA A 133 -6.12 -26.53 23.76
N VAL A 134 -6.42 -25.24 23.87
CA VAL A 134 -7.20 -24.51 22.87
C VAL A 134 -6.59 -23.13 22.61
N ASN A 135 -6.79 -22.59 21.41
CA ASN A 135 -6.56 -21.18 21.14
C ASN A 135 -7.79 -20.38 21.56
N LEU A 136 -7.63 -19.49 22.54
CA LEU A 136 -8.66 -18.55 22.94
C LEU A 136 -8.45 -17.25 22.15
N ILE A 137 -9.44 -16.86 21.35
CA ILE A 137 -9.32 -15.76 20.39
C ILE A 137 -10.34 -14.68 20.72
N CYS A 138 -9.87 -13.45 20.87
CA CYS A 138 -10.70 -12.26 20.95
C CYS A 138 -10.56 -11.50 19.63
N SER A 139 -11.67 -11.10 19.03
CA SER A 139 -11.68 -10.21 17.87
C SER A 139 -12.70 -9.10 18.02
N ASN A 140 -12.61 -8.07 17.19
CA ASN A 140 -13.78 -7.24 16.96
C ASN A 140 -14.84 -8.01 16.13
N GLU A 141 -16.09 -7.56 16.15
CA GLU A 141 -17.18 -8.18 15.38
C GLU A 141 -16.90 -8.18 13.87
N LYS A 142 -16.14 -7.20 13.36
CA LYS A 142 -15.68 -7.15 11.96
C LYS A 142 -14.69 -8.26 11.61
N GLY A 143 -13.99 -8.83 12.59
CA GLY A 143 -13.01 -9.89 12.38
C GLY A 143 -11.70 -9.45 11.71
N ASN A 144 -11.48 -8.14 11.50
CA ASN A 144 -10.25 -7.60 10.92
C ASN A 144 -9.18 -7.28 11.98
N ILE A 145 -9.54 -7.32 13.26
CA ILE A 145 -8.62 -7.18 14.40
C ILE A 145 -8.86 -8.32 15.36
N SER A 146 -7.81 -9.07 15.66
CA SER A 146 -7.86 -10.19 16.57
C SER A 146 -6.56 -10.33 17.34
N ARG A 147 -6.66 -10.84 18.57
CA ARG A 147 -5.54 -11.31 19.36
C ARG A 147 -5.86 -12.70 19.87
N LYS A 148 -4.88 -13.59 19.94
CA LYS A 148 -5.03 -14.95 20.47
C LYS A 148 -4.05 -15.22 21.61
N LEU A 149 -4.37 -16.22 22.43
CA LEU A 149 -3.48 -16.86 23.41
C LEU A 149 -3.74 -18.37 23.45
N GLU A 150 -2.75 -19.14 23.87
CA GLU A 150 -2.95 -20.56 24.17
C GLU A 150 -3.54 -20.74 25.57
N ALA A 151 -4.67 -21.44 25.68
CA ALA A 151 -5.33 -21.77 26.92
C ALA A 151 -5.24 -23.28 27.21
N ILE A 152 -4.68 -23.64 28.36
CA ILE A 152 -4.51 -25.02 28.81
C ILE A 152 -5.56 -25.36 29.87
N ILE A 153 -6.45 -26.29 29.54
CA ILE A 153 -7.48 -26.80 30.46
C ILE A 153 -6.91 -28.03 31.20
N TYR A 154 -6.86 -27.95 32.53
CA TYR A 154 -6.23 -28.99 33.37
C TYR A 154 -7.12 -29.43 34.54
N ASP A 155 -6.93 -30.64 35.04
CA ASP A 155 -7.68 -31.16 36.21
C ASP A 155 -6.78 -31.21 37.47
N LYS A 156 -5.83 -32.16 37.49
CA LYS A 156 -4.97 -32.43 38.65
C LYS A 156 -3.76 -31.52 38.74
N GLY A 157 -3.18 -31.17 37.59
CA GLY A 157 -2.08 -30.22 37.52
C GLY A 157 -1.71 -29.82 36.10
N VAL A 158 -0.88 -28.79 35.98
CA VAL A 158 -0.45 -28.20 34.71
C VAL A 158 0.98 -27.71 34.80
N ILE A 159 1.69 -27.75 33.68
CA ILE A 159 2.99 -27.14 33.46
C ILE A 159 2.81 -26.08 32.37
N LEU A 160 3.36 -24.90 32.56
CA LEU A 160 3.38 -23.83 31.57
C LEU A 160 4.83 -23.35 31.41
N ALA A 161 5.25 -23.06 30.19
CA ALA A 161 6.50 -22.33 29.95
C ALA A 161 6.22 -21.07 29.12
N LYS A 162 6.51 -19.91 29.72
CA LYS A 162 6.25 -18.58 29.17
C LYS A 162 7.55 -17.91 28.76
N THR A 163 7.60 -17.30 27.59
CA THR A 163 8.73 -16.46 27.19
C THR A 163 8.74 -15.16 28.01
N GLU A 164 9.93 -14.70 28.39
CA GLU A 164 10.05 -13.43 29.12
C GLU A 164 9.48 -12.26 28.32
N ILE A 165 9.77 -12.19 27.02
CA ILE A 165 9.13 -11.25 26.11
C ILE A 165 7.81 -11.84 25.64
N LYS A 166 6.71 -11.10 25.83
CA LYS A 166 5.39 -11.55 25.42
C LYS A 166 5.31 -11.79 23.90
N PRO A 167 4.65 -12.87 23.45
CA PRO A 167 4.29 -13.03 22.04
C PRO A 167 3.49 -11.84 21.50
N SER A 168 3.45 -11.66 20.19
CA SER A 168 2.63 -10.62 19.55
C SER A 168 1.13 -10.87 19.76
N GLY A 169 0.72 -12.14 19.74
CA GLY A 169 -0.68 -12.57 19.72
C GLY A 169 -1.40 -12.32 18.39
N ASN A 170 -0.67 -11.84 17.37
CA ASN A 170 -1.19 -11.45 16.05
C ASN A 170 -0.64 -12.31 14.91
N ASN A 171 0.20 -13.31 15.21
CA ASN A 171 0.81 -14.18 14.20
C ASN A 171 -0.24 -15.05 13.49
N TYR A 172 -0.13 -15.13 12.17
CA TYR A 172 -0.87 -16.08 11.34
C TYR A 172 -0.09 -17.36 11.13
N ASP A 173 1.22 -17.25 10.91
CA ASP A 173 2.10 -18.41 10.86
C ASP A 173 2.09 -19.11 12.24
N LYS A 174 1.96 -20.44 12.22
CA LYS A 174 2.00 -21.24 13.44
C LYS A 174 3.41 -21.41 13.98
N THR A 175 4.41 -21.27 13.10
CA THR A 175 5.81 -21.40 13.47
C THR A 175 6.29 -20.10 14.09
N ILE A 176 6.78 -20.16 15.33
CA ILE A 176 7.53 -19.06 15.93
C ILE A 176 8.99 -19.19 15.54
N TYR A 177 9.59 -18.08 15.11
CA TYR A 177 10.97 -18.03 14.66
C TYR A 177 11.89 -17.38 15.69
N TYR A 178 13.09 -17.93 15.84
CA TYR A 178 14.22 -17.35 16.56
C TYR A 178 15.45 -17.29 15.64
N GLY A 179 16.27 -16.25 15.78
CA GLY A 179 17.57 -16.18 15.13
C GLY A 179 18.62 -17.02 15.86
N GLU A 180 19.62 -17.48 15.11
CA GLU A 180 20.85 -18.08 15.68
C GLU A 180 21.66 -17.09 16.53
N TYR A 181 21.50 -15.79 16.27
CA TYR A 181 22.30 -14.74 16.88
C TYR A 181 21.47 -13.64 17.53
N ASP A 182 22.00 -13.08 18.61
CA ASP A 182 21.63 -11.77 19.14
C ASP A 182 22.73 -10.75 18.77
N LEU A 183 22.44 -9.45 18.84
CA LEU A 183 23.46 -8.41 18.73
C LEU A 183 23.91 -7.96 20.11
N ASN A 184 25.23 -7.87 20.29
CA ASN A 184 25.79 -7.22 21.46
C ASN A 184 25.76 -5.68 21.32
N LYS A 185 26.24 -4.96 22.34
CA LYS A 185 26.25 -3.48 22.37
C LYS A 185 27.09 -2.83 21.25
N ASN A 186 27.99 -3.58 20.61
CA ASN A 186 28.82 -3.15 19.49
C ASN A 186 28.23 -3.57 18.14
N ALA A 187 27.00 -4.09 18.11
CA ALA A 187 26.36 -4.67 16.93
C ALA A 187 27.05 -5.92 16.36
N GLU A 188 27.82 -6.64 17.18
CA GLU A 188 28.44 -7.90 16.78
C GLU A 188 27.51 -9.07 17.11
N LYS A 189 27.42 -10.04 16.20
CA LYS A 189 26.64 -11.27 16.40
C LYS A 189 27.24 -12.12 17.52
N VAL A 190 26.40 -12.50 18.47
CA VAL A 190 26.72 -13.46 19.54
C VAL A 190 25.66 -14.56 19.55
N PRO A 191 25.99 -15.80 19.97
CA PRO A 191 25.00 -16.88 20.02
C PRO A 191 23.76 -16.47 20.80
N ALA A 192 22.59 -16.70 20.20
CA ALA A 192 21.33 -16.26 20.76
C ALA A 192 20.96 -17.01 22.04
N SER A 193 20.24 -16.31 22.92
CA SER A 193 19.62 -16.94 24.07
C SER A 193 18.39 -16.18 24.55
N PHE A 194 17.44 -16.89 25.14
CA PHE A 194 16.24 -16.29 25.71
C PHE A 194 15.81 -17.01 26.99
N THR A 195 14.91 -16.40 27.76
CA THR A 195 14.44 -16.95 29.03
C THR A 195 13.03 -17.53 28.87
N LEU A 196 12.83 -18.74 29.37
CA LEU A 196 11.53 -19.36 29.63
C LEU A 196 11.29 -19.41 31.14
N THR A 197 10.14 -18.88 31.56
CA THR A 197 9.65 -19.01 32.94
C THR A 197 8.73 -20.20 33.02
N VAL A 198 9.13 -21.22 33.79
CA VAL A 198 8.32 -22.41 34.05
C VAL A 198 7.47 -22.22 35.31
N GLU A 199 6.17 -22.34 35.12
CA GLU A 199 5.14 -22.30 36.15
C GLU A 199 4.43 -23.66 36.22
N THR A 200 4.08 -24.08 37.42
CA THR A 200 3.28 -25.28 37.64
C THR A 200 2.16 -24.98 38.60
N GLU A 201 1.02 -25.64 38.41
CA GLU A 201 -0.03 -25.70 39.42
C GLU A 201 -0.43 -27.16 39.65
N PRO A 202 -0.41 -27.67 40.89
CA PRO A 202 0.08 -26.99 42.09
C PRO A 202 1.60 -26.71 42.05
N LYS A 203 2.06 -25.69 42.80
CA LYS A 203 3.44 -25.16 42.73
C LYS A 203 4.52 -26.16 43.13
N GLU A 204 4.16 -27.14 43.96
CA GLU A 204 5.04 -28.20 44.42
C GLU A 204 5.51 -29.12 43.28
N LEU A 205 4.78 -29.17 42.16
CA LEU A 205 5.18 -29.93 40.97
C LEU A 205 6.47 -29.42 40.33
N LYS A 206 6.86 -28.17 40.59
CA LYS A 206 8.03 -27.54 39.96
C LYS A 206 9.32 -28.33 40.19
N ASP A 207 9.48 -28.93 41.37
CA ASP A 207 10.66 -29.72 41.71
C ASP A 207 10.69 -31.09 41.01
N ALA A 208 9.55 -31.54 40.48
CA ALA A 208 9.40 -32.80 39.76
C ALA A 208 9.51 -32.65 38.23
N VAL A 209 9.64 -31.43 37.71
CA VAL A 209 9.70 -31.17 36.27
C VAL A 209 11.03 -31.65 35.70
N LYS A 210 10.94 -32.53 34.70
CA LYS A 210 12.03 -32.96 33.83
C LYS A 210 11.95 -32.21 32.51
N VAL A 211 13.10 -31.98 31.91
CA VAL A 211 13.20 -31.25 30.63
C VAL A 211 13.90 -32.09 29.59
N THR A 212 13.29 -32.16 28.41
CA THR A 212 13.91 -32.67 27.20
C THR A 212 13.90 -31.58 26.14
N SER A 213 14.92 -31.55 25.28
CA SER A 213 15.00 -30.57 24.20
C SER A 213 15.62 -31.20 22.96
N SER A 214 15.39 -30.56 21.81
CA SER A 214 16.11 -30.89 20.58
C SER A 214 17.62 -30.61 20.69
N GLU A 215 18.43 -31.24 19.84
CA GLU A 215 19.89 -31.17 19.90
C GLU A 215 20.47 -29.77 19.65
N ASN A 216 19.73 -28.95 18.89
CA ASN A 216 20.12 -27.61 18.48
C ASN A 216 19.86 -26.52 19.54
N VAL A 217 19.31 -26.88 20.70
CA VAL A 217 19.12 -25.97 21.84
C VAL A 217 19.55 -26.62 23.16
N GLU A 218 19.69 -25.80 24.19
CA GLU A 218 19.95 -26.26 25.57
C GLU A 218 19.15 -25.42 26.54
N TYR A 219 18.42 -26.08 27.42
CA TYR A 219 17.68 -25.43 28.50
C TYR A 219 18.37 -25.65 29.84
N ASP A 220 18.66 -24.56 30.54
CA ASP A 220 19.12 -24.58 31.93
C ASP A 220 17.94 -24.36 32.87
N ILE A 221 17.54 -25.41 33.58
CA ILE A 221 16.41 -25.39 34.52
C ILE A 221 16.59 -24.42 35.69
N VAL A 222 17.82 -24.11 36.08
CA VAL A 222 18.10 -23.23 37.22
C VAL A 222 17.89 -21.77 36.82
N SER A 223 18.41 -21.38 35.66
CA SER A 223 18.30 -20.00 35.18
C SER A 223 17.07 -19.74 34.30
N GLY A 224 16.39 -20.79 33.84
CA GLY A 224 15.33 -20.70 32.83
C GLY A 224 15.84 -20.34 31.43
N LYS A 225 17.16 -20.38 31.21
CA LYS A 225 17.79 -19.88 30.00
C LYS A 225 17.84 -20.95 28.92
N VAL A 226 17.32 -20.62 27.75
CA VAL A 226 17.50 -21.36 26.50
C VAL A 226 18.71 -20.80 25.77
N LYS A 227 19.68 -21.65 25.43
CA LYS A 227 20.81 -21.31 24.55
C LYS A 227 20.57 -21.94 23.17
N ILE A 228 20.77 -21.14 22.13
CA ILE A 228 20.73 -21.61 20.75
C ILE A 228 22.12 -22.13 20.37
N LYS A 229 22.17 -23.36 19.83
CA LYS A 229 23.42 -24.00 19.37
C LYS A 229 23.56 -23.96 17.85
N SER A 230 22.46 -24.17 17.12
CA SER A 230 22.43 -24.16 15.66
C SER A 230 21.01 -23.94 15.13
N ALA A 231 20.90 -23.62 13.84
CA ALA A 231 19.65 -23.58 13.10
C ALA A 231 18.88 -24.90 13.07
N GLY A 232 17.60 -24.83 12.73
CA GLY A 232 16.71 -25.99 12.54
C GLY A 232 15.44 -25.91 13.39
N GLU A 233 14.55 -26.89 13.20
CA GLU A 233 13.39 -27.08 14.07
C GLU A 233 13.87 -27.38 15.49
N ALA A 234 13.24 -26.76 16.49
CA ALA A 234 13.62 -26.87 17.88
C ALA A 234 12.39 -27.07 18.77
N PHE A 235 12.57 -27.80 19.86
CA PHE A 235 11.55 -27.93 20.89
C PHE A 235 12.17 -28.00 22.28
N ILE A 236 11.36 -27.62 23.27
CA ILE A 236 11.63 -27.88 24.69
C ILE A 236 10.34 -28.44 25.27
N SER A 237 10.45 -29.62 25.90
CA SER A 237 9.34 -30.32 26.55
C SER A 237 9.59 -30.39 28.04
N PHE A 238 8.55 -30.08 28.81
CA PHE A 238 8.53 -30.12 30.25
C PHE A 238 7.53 -31.19 30.68
N GLU A 239 7.98 -32.17 31.46
CA GLU A 239 7.19 -33.33 31.85
C GLU A 239 7.41 -33.69 33.32
N THR A 240 6.48 -34.42 33.92
CA THR A 240 6.64 -35.02 35.25
C THR A 240 6.48 -36.54 35.15
N GLU A 241 6.80 -37.27 36.23
CA GLU A 241 6.52 -38.72 36.29
C GLU A 241 5.03 -39.03 36.51
N GLU A 242 4.21 -38.01 36.79
CA GLU A 242 2.78 -38.18 37.03
C GLU A 242 2.02 -38.26 35.70
N SER A 243 1.51 -39.45 35.37
CA SER A 243 0.81 -39.73 34.11
C SER A 243 -0.45 -38.88 33.86
N ASP A 244 -1.01 -38.29 34.92
CA ASP A 244 -2.23 -37.48 34.85
C ASP A 244 -1.95 -36.01 34.53
N ILE A 245 -0.69 -35.60 34.42
CA ILE A 245 -0.26 -34.26 34.06
C ILE A 245 0.32 -34.30 32.65
N ALA A 246 -0.33 -33.59 31.71
CA ALA A 246 0.14 -33.53 30.34
C ALA A 246 1.48 -32.79 30.25
N PRO A 247 2.44 -33.26 29.41
CA PRO A 247 3.66 -32.53 29.17
C PRO A 247 3.35 -31.21 28.44
N TYR A 248 4.12 -30.17 28.74
CA TYR A 248 4.06 -28.92 27.99
C TYR A 248 5.24 -28.87 27.01
N LYS A 249 4.93 -28.79 25.71
CA LYS A 249 5.94 -28.72 24.65
C LYS A 249 5.82 -27.38 23.94
N THR A 250 6.92 -26.62 23.92
CA THR A 250 7.07 -25.46 23.04
C THR A 250 7.93 -25.82 21.84
N SER A 251 7.43 -25.58 20.63
CA SER A 251 8.11 -25.82 19.35
C SER A 251 8.36 -24.47 18.67
N PHE A 252 9.53 -24.31 18.05
CA PHE A 252 9.91 -23.11 17.31
C PHE A 252 10.99 -23.46 16.27
N LYS A 253 11.25 -22.56 15.33
CA LYS A 253 12.33 -22.72 14.35
C LYS A 253 13.46 -21.73 14.58
N VAL A 254 14.69 -22.25 14.61
CA VAL A 254 15.90 -21.42 14.60
C VAL A 254 16.31 -21.18 13.15
N VAL A 255 16.35 -19.90 12.75
CA VAL A 255 16.65 -19.46 11.38
C VAL A 255 18.15 -19.32 11.19
N GLU A 256 18.69 -20.01 10.19
CA GLU A 256 20.10 -19.97 9.81
C GLU A 256 20.54 -18.53 9.49
N GLY A 257 21.65 -18.10 10.10
CA GLY A 257 22.19 -16.74 10.00
C GLY A 257 21.30 -15.65 10.60
N GLY A 258 20.12 -16.02 11.13
CA GLY A 258 19.10 -15.11 11.63
C GLY A 258 19.54 -14.33 12.86
N VAL A 259 19.14 -13.07 12.93
CA VAL A 259 19.44 -12.17 14.04
C VAL A 259 18.14 -11.77 14.73
N ASN A 260 18.05 -12.03 16.02
CA ASN A 260 16.93 -11.56 16.84
C ASN A 260 17.02 -10.04 17.02
N VAL A 261 15.92 -9.35 16.73
CA VAL A 261 15.82 -7.90 16.79
C VAL A 261 14.90 -7.50 17.94
N TYR A 262 15.49 -6.84 18.95
CA TYR A 262 14.79 -6.40 20.16
C TYR A 262 14.70 -4.88 20.27
N THR A 263 15.66 -4.15 19.68
CA THR A 263 15.75 -2.69 19.78
C THR A 263 15.78 -2.03 18.40
N TYR A 264 15.49 -0.72 18.36
CA TYR A 264 15.48 0.03 17.11
C TYR A 264 16.88 0.10 16.47
N ASP A 265 17.94 0.08 17.28
CA ASP A 265 19.30 -0.02 16.76
C ASP A 265 19.61 -1.40 16.18
N ASP A 266 19.12 -2.49 16.78
CA ASP A 266 19.28 -3.83 16.19
C ASP A 266 18.63 -3.90 14.81
N LEU A 267 17.41 -3.35 14.70
CA LEU A 267 16.68 -3.27 13.44
C LEU A 267 17.50 -2.55 12.37
N LEU A 268 18.04 -1.37 12.69
CA LEU A 268 18.87 -0.60 11.76
C LEU A 268 20.21 -1.28 11.44
N ASN A 269 20.82 -1.94 12.42
CA ASN A 269 22.07 -2.67 12.24
C ASN A 269 21.90 -3.90 11.34
N CYS A 270 20.72 -4.54 11.35
CA CYS A 270 20.39 -5.63 10.43
C CYS A 270 19.96 -5.15 9.05
N THR A 271 19.40 -3.94 8.96
CA THR A 271 18.83 -3.37 7.73
C THR A 271 19.74 -2.26 7.18
N ASN A 272 19.44 -0.99 7.47
CA ASN A 272 19.99 0.18 6.78
C ASN A 272 21.50 0.37 6.96
N ARG A 273 22.06 -0.08 8.10
CA ARG A 273 23.48 0.05 8.43
C ARG A 273 24.30 -1.19 8.03
N SER A 274 23.63 -2.30 7.67
CA SER A 274 24.32 -3.48 7.15
C SER A 274 24.57 -3.31 5.65
N GLU A 275 25.81 -3.51 5.22
CA GLU A 275 26.19 -3.45 3.80
C GLU A 275 25.44 -4.50 2.97
N TYR A 276 25.32 -5.72 3.51
CA TYR A 276 24.73 -6.88 2.83
C TYR A 276 23.34 -7.27 3.36
N GLY A 277 22.86 -6.60 4.41
CA GLY A 277 21.67 -7.00 5.14
C GLY A 277 21.88 -8.26 5.99
N GLU A 278 21.01 -8.44 6.98
CA GLU A 278 20.93 -9.64 7.81
C GLU A 278 19.53 -10.22 7.76
N THR A 279 19.43 -11.54 7.93
CA THR A 279 18.14 -12.19 8.11
C THR A 279 17.56 -11.72 9.45
N VAL A 280 16.43 -11.02 9.40
CA VAL A 280 15.83 -10.40 10.58
C VAL A 280 14.81 -11.35 11.20
N VAL A 281 14.85 -11.50 12.52
CA VAL A 281 13.81 -12.19 13.29
C VAL A 281 13.30 -11.24 14.36
N LEU A 282 12.11 -10.68 14.17
CA LEU A 282 11.54 -9.74 15.12
C LEU A 282 11.13 -10.44 16.42
N ARG A 283 11.51 -9.83 17.54
CA ARG A 283 11.10 -10.24 18.88
C ARG A 283 10.28 -9.17 19.61
N LYS A 284 10.07 -8.00 18.98
CA LYS A 284 9.23 -6.91 19.48
C LYS A 284 8.55 -6.17 18.34
N SER A 285 7.42 -5.53 18.66
CA SER A 285 6.79 -4.53 17.81
C SER A 285 7.48 -3.18 17.93
N PHE A 286 7.77 -2.54 16.81
CA PHE A 286 8.29 -1.18 16.71
C PHE A 286 7.14 -0.21 16.41
N GLN A 287 6.75 0.57 17.41
CA GLN A 287 5.51 1.34 17.41
C GLN A 287 5.71 2.86 17.44
N SER A 288 4.66 3.61 17.12
CA SER A 288 4.70 5.07 17.14
C SER A 288 4.66 5.64 18.56
N ALA A 289 5.04 6.91 18.72
CA ALA A 289 5.02 7.55 20.03
C ALA A 289 3.61 7.63 20.65
N SER A 290 2.57 7.75 19.82
CA SER A 290 1.18 7.76 20.30
C SER A 290 0.79 6.40 20.86
N PHE A 291 1.19 5.31 20.19
CA PHE A 291 0.93 3.94 20.61
C PHE A 291 1.59 3.61 21.96
N MET A 292 2.82 4.09 22.19
CA MET A 292 3.55 3.88 23.44
C MET A 292 2.81 4.42 24.68
N ASN A 293 1.85 5.34 24.51
CA ASN A 293 1.05 5.87 25.63
C ASN A 293 -0.16 5.00 25.98
N THR A 294 -0.50 4.01 25.15
CA THR A 294 -1.64 3.10 25.36
C THR A 294 -1.31 2.00 26.36
N ALA A 295 -2.28 1.13 26.66
CA ALA A 295 -2.04 -0.06 27.48
C ALA A 295 -1.10 -1.06 26.77
N LEU A 296 -1.28 -1.27 25.45
CA LEU A 296 -0.47 -2.18 24.65
C LEU A 296 0.97 -1.68 24.48
N GLY A 297 1.15 -0.37 24.34
CA GLY A 297 2.48 0.26 24.24
C GLY A 297 3.33 0.18 25.50
N LYS A 298 2.79 -0.36 26.61
CA LYS A 298 3.52 -0.61 27.86
C LYS A 298 3.91 -2.07 28.03
N GLU A 299 3.49 -2.95 27.13
CA GLU A 299 3.91 -4.34 27.13
C GLU A 299 5.40 -4.46 26.77
N ASN A 300 6.10 -5.43 27.38
CA ASN A 300 7.55 -5.59 27.23
C ASN A 300 7.99 -6.09 25.83
N ASN A 301 7.04 -6.39 24.97
CA ASN A 301 7.21 -6.77 23.57
C ASN A 301 7.05 -5.58 22.61
N THR A 302 7.08 -4.34 23.12
CA THR A 302 7.00 -3.12 22.31
C THR A 302 8.25 -2.24 22.48
N GLU A 303 8.61 -1.54 21.42
CA GLU A 303 9.74 -0.60 21.34
C GLU A 303 9.32 0.60 20.49
N LEU A 304 9.89 1.79 20.74
CA LEU A 304 9.61 2.98 19.93
C LEU A 304 10.35 2.88 18.57
N PHE A 305 9.64 3.11 17.46
CA PHE A 305 10.27 3.30 16.15
C PHE A 305 10.84 4.72 16.04
N GLY A 306 12.17 4.83 16.03
CA GLY A 306 12.88 6.10 15.95
C GLY A 306 13.42 6.61 17.28
N LYS A 307 14.32 7.58 17.19
CA LYS A 307 14.95 8.22 18.37
C LYS A 307 14.58 9.69 18.45
N LYS A 308 14.35 10.15 19.68
CA LYS A 308 14.23 11.58 19.98
C LYS A 308 15.60 12.16 20.30
N ASP A 309 15.87 13.35 19.77
CA ASP A 309 17.04 14.14 20.12
C ASP A 309 16.88 14.79 21.51
N LYS A 310 17.88 15.57 21.93
CA LYS A 310 17.86 16.29 23.22
C LYS A 310 16.72 17.32 23.34
N SER A 311 16.13 17.73 22.22
CA SER A 311 14.99 18.66 22.17
C SER A 311 13.63 17.94 22.18
N GLY A 312 13.63 16.61 22.14
CA GLY A 312 12.41 15.79 22.09
C GLY A 312 11.85 15.59 20.67
N LYS A 313 12.53 16.10 19.64
CA LYS A 313 12.16 15.91 18.24
C LYS A 313 12.73 14.59 17.69
N PHE A 314 12.01 13.95 16.78
CA PHE A 314 12.52 12.78 16.09
C PHE A 314 13.66 13.12 15.13
N SER A 315 14.67 12.26 15.06
CA SER A 315 15.81 12.40 14.15
C SER A 315 16.01 11.11 13.35
N PHE A 316 15.72 11.17 12.05
CA PHE A 316 15.82 10.02 11.13
C PHE A 316 16.85 10.21 10.01
N LYS A 317 17.45 11.40 9.88
CA LYS A 317 18.29 11.75 8.72
C LYS A 317 19.46 10.78 8.48
N ASN A 318 20.00 10.21 9.55
CA ASN A 318 21.10 9.23 9.50
C ASN A 318 20.63 7.78 9.62
N ASP A 319 19.33 7.56 9.77
CA ASP A 319 18.73 6.23 9.93
C ASP A 319 18.07 5.74 8.64
N ILE A 320 17.69 6.62 7.72
CA ILE A 320 17.03 6.25 6.45
C ILE A 320 18.04 5.80 5.38
N TYR A 321 17.57 4.97 4.47
CA TYR A 321 18.26 4.68 3.20
C TYR A 321 17.79 5.66 2.11
N SER A 322 18.63 5.91 1.12
CA SER A 322 18.29 6.77 -0.01
C SER A 322 18.96 6.28 -1.28
N PHE A 323 18.23 6.31 -2.38
CA PHE A 323 18.74 5.92 -3.70
C PHE A 323 18.13 6.82 -4.77
N LYS A 324 18.78 6.90 -5.94
CA LYS A 324 18.21 7.58 -7.10
C LYS A 324 17.01 6.79 -7.60
N THR A 325 15.91 7.46 -7.90
CA THR A 325 14.69 6.84 -8.46
C THR A 325 15.02 5.91 -9.62
N LYS A 326 14.39 4.73 -9.61
CA LYS A 326 14.47 3.76 -10.70
C LYS A 326 13.40 4.00 -11.76
N TYR A 327 12.39 4.82 -11.45
CA TYR A 327 11.42 5.29 -12.42
C TYR A 327 12.05 6.26 -13.42
N ASN A 328 11.37 6.52 -14.53
CA ASN A 328 11.85 7.44 -15.55
C ASN A 328 12.09 8.85 -14.98
N HIS A 329 13.36 9.25 -14.91
CA HIS A 329 13.83 10.50 -14.33
C HIS A 329 14.38 11.50 -15.35
N GLU A 330 14.16 11.28 -16.65
CA GLU A 330 14.73 12.15 -17.68
C GLU A 330 14.23 13.59 -17.60
N TYR A 331 12.98 13.79 -17.18
CA TYR A 331 12.45 15.12 -16.91
C TYR A 331 13.27 15.83 -15.83
N ILE A 332 13.52 15.15 -14.70
CA ILE A 332 14.28 15.68 -13.58
C ILE A 332 15.71 16.01 -14.01
N ASP A 333 16.37 15.10 -14.74
CA ASP A 333 17.73 15.33 -15.24
C ASP A 333 17.80 16.56 -16.16
N LYS A 334 16.89 16.67 -17.13
CA LYS A 334 16.85 17.78 -18.09
C LYS A 334 16.49 19.11 -17.41
N TRP A 335 15.56 19.10 -16.44
CA TRP A 335 15.23 20.26 -15.62
C TRP A 335 16.45 20.71 -14.80
N ASN A 336 17.10 19.78 -14.11
CA ASN A 336 18.26 20.06 -13.29
C ASN A 336 19.47 20.55 -14.10
N GLU A 337 19.60 20.15 -15.37
CA GLU A 337 20.60 20.73 -16.27
C GLU A 337 20.24 22.17 -16.66
N PHE A 338 18.97 22.44 -16.98
CA PHE A 338 18.49 23.78 -17.31
C PHE A 338 18.75 24.79 -16.18
N VAL A 339 18.38 24.45 -14.93
CA VAL A 339 18.50 25.39 -13.79
C VAL A 339 19.95 25.70 -13.40
N LYS A 340 20.94 24.94 -13.86
CA LYS A 340 22.36 25.32 -13.71
C LYS A 340 22.69 26.63 -14.43
N SER A 341 21.93 26.94 -15.48
CA SER A 341 22.11 28.14 -16.30
C SER A 341 21.12 29.27 -16.01
N ASP A 342 20.08 29.02 -15.21
CA ASP A 342 19.06 30.00 -14.82
C ASP A 342 18.81 29.97 -13.31
N ASN A 343 19.34 30.98 -12.61
CA ASN A 343 19.28 31.07 -11.14
C ASN A 343 17.90 31.44 -10.57
N LYS A 344 16.89 31.69 -11.42
CA LYS A 344 15.52 31.93 -10.96
C LYS A 344 14.82 30.65 -10.51
N TYR A 345 15.27 29.51 -10.99
CA TYR A 345 14.64 28.21 -10.77
C TYR A 345 15.51 27.33 -9.87
N SER A 346 14.88 26.40 -9.17
CA SER A 346 15.55 25.46 -8.27
C SER A 346 15.55 24.05 -8.84
N PRO A 347 16.57 23.22 -8.52
CA PRO A 347 16.58 21.81 -8.91
C PRO A 347 15.47 21.03 -8.18
N ILE A 348 15.10 19.89 -8.76
CA ILE A 348 14.22 18.89 -8.15
C ILE A 348 15.10 17.72 -7.72
N THR A 349 14.75 17.09 -6.60
CA THR A 349 15.43 15.85 -6.19
C THR A 349 15.01 14.67 -7.07
N ASP A 350 15.97 13.81 -7.40
CA ASP A 350 15.75 12.49 -8.00
C ASP A 350 15.90 11.36 -6.97
N THR A 351 15.92 11.71 -5.68
CA THR A 351 16.24 10.78 -4.59
C THR A 351 14.96 10.27 -3.92
N VAL A 352 14.82 8.95 -3.90
CA VAL A 352 13.81 8.23 -3.12
C VAL A 352 14.37 7.96 -1.73
N LYS A 353 13.57 8.20 -0.69
CA LYS A 353 13.92 7.90 0.71
C LYS A 353 13.18 6.67 1.19
N VAL A 354 13.87 5.88 1.99
CA VAL A 354 13.37 4.60 2.50
C VAL A 354 13.54 4.53 4.01
N GLY A 355 12.48 4.13 4.71
CA GLY A 355 12.51 3.87 6.15
C GLY A 355 13.42 2.70 6.50
N LEU A 356 13.16 1.52 5.92
CA LEU A 356 13.94 0.29 6.11
C LEU A 356 14.31 -0.34 4.76
N ARG A 357 15.60 -0.59 4.52
CA ARG A 357 16.13 -1.34 3.37
C ARG A 357 16.40 -2.78 3.80
N VAL A 358 15.72 -3.73 3.17
CA VAL A 358 15.80 -5.16 3.49
C VAL A 358 16.42 -5.91 2.31
N ARG A 359 17.46 -6.70 2.59
CA ARG A 359 18.24 -7.43 1.56
C ARG A 359 18.33 -8.94 1.80
N LYS A 360 17.68 -9.43 2.84
CA LYS A 360 17.58 -10.83 3.25
C LYS A 360 16.22 -11.08 3.88
N ASP A 361 15.93 -12.34 4.18
CA ASP A 361 14.66 -12.76 4.80
C ASP A 361 14.31 -11.97 6.05
N PHE A 362 13.01 -11.78 6.26
CA PHE A 362 12.45 -10.99 7.33
C PHE A 362 11.28 -11.73 7.98
N TYR A 363 11.50 -12.26 9.18
CA TYR A 363 10.52 -13.01 9.95
C TYR A 363 9.92 -12.08 11.03
N GLY A 364 8.64 -11.74 10.85
CA GLY A 364 7.91 -10.79 11.69
C GLY A 364 7.31 -11.38 12.97
N ASN A 365 7.01 -12.68 13.04
CA ASN A 365 6.35 -13.33 14.19
C ASN A 365 5.04 -12.63 14.64
N GLY A 366 4.32 -11.99 13.72
CA GLY A 366 3.13 -11.18 13.97
C GLY A 366 3.41 -9.84 14.64
N TYR A 367 4.67 -9.48 14.87
CA TYR A 367 5.03 -8.16 15.41
C TYR A 367 4.80 -7.06 14.38
N THR A 368 4.58 -5.85 14.89
CA THR A 368 4.27 -4.68 14.06
C THR A 368 5.50 -3.80 13.84
N ILE A 369 5.66 -3.25 12.64
CA ILE A 369 6.48 -2.06 12.39
C ILE A 369 5.57 -0.92 11.96
N ASN A 370 5.57 0.16 12.74
CA ASN A 370 4.78 1.35 12.50
C ASN A 370 5.70 2.57 12.34
N LEU A 371 5.78 3.07 11.11
CA LEU A 371 6.69 4.16 10.74
C LEU A 371 6.09 5.57 10.93
N HIS A 372 4.98 5.71 11.67
CA HIS A 372 4.26 6.98 11.81
C HIS A 372 5.16 8.17 12.16
N ASN A 373 6.10 7.97 13.09
CA ASN A 373 7.02 9.03 13.52
C ASN A 373 7.93 9.53 12.39
N LEU A 374 8.24 8.68 11.40
CA LEU A 374 9.08 8.99 10.23
C LEU A 374 8.26 9.65 9.11
N THR A 375 7.10 9.09 8.80
CA THR A 375 6.37 9.38 7.55
C THR A 375 5.28 10.43 7.74
N TYR A 376 4.65 10.50 8.92
CA TYR A 376 3.48 11.34 9.11
C TYR A 376 3.90 12.81 9.19
N PRO A 377 3.13 13.73 8.59
CA PRO A 377 3.38 15.17 8.70
C PRO A 377 3.46 15.59 10.18
N TYR A 378 4.38 16.49 10.50
CA TYR A 378 4.52 16.98 11.87
C TYR A 378 3.44 17.99 12.24
N GLU A 379 2.81 18.59 11.22
CA GLU A 379 1.70 19.52 11.37
C GLU A 379 0.48 19.04 10.61
N THR A 380 -0.70 19.37 11.12
CA THR A 380 -1.96 19.20 10.40
C THR A 380 -2.77 20.49 10.54
N VAL A 381 -3.59 20.77 9.54
CA VAL A 381 -4.49 21.92 9.53
C VAL A 381 -5.91 21.42 9.59
N THR A 382 -6.71 21.95 10.52
CA THR A 382 -8.13 21.62 10.60
C THR A 382 -8.93 22.47 9.62
N THR A 383 -9.65 21.83 8.71
CA THR A 383 -10.54 22.53 7.77
C THR A 383 -11.80 23.03 8.46
N SER A 384 -12.57 23.89 7.77
CA SER A 384 -13.87 24.36 8.26
C SER A 384 -14.88 23.23 8.52
N GLY A 385 -14.68 22.05 7.91
CA GLY A 385 -15.45 20.82 8.15
C GLY A 385 -15.00 20.00 9.35
N GLY A 386 -13.96 20.44 10.09
CA GLY A 386 -13.44 19.74 11.27
C GLY A 386 -12.35 18.71 10.98
N GLU A 387 -11.78 18.71 9.78
CA GLU A 387 -10.86 17.65 9.33
C GLU A 387 -9.40 18.06 9.38
N GLU A 388 -8.54 17.17 9.87
CA GLU A 388 -7.09 17.38 9.88
C GLU A 388 -6.46 16.97 8.55
N VAL A 389 -5.96 17.94 7.80
CA VAL A 389 -5.21 17.72 6.55
C VAL A 389 -3.70 17.82 6.84
N PRO A 390 -2.86 16.93 6.28
CA PRO A 390 -1.39 17.04 6.33
C PRO A 390 -0.87 18.43 5.96
N SER A 391 0.00 19.00 6.80
CA SER A 391 0.82 20.16 6.47
C SER A 391 2.29 19.80 6.62
N LEU A 392 3.05 19.93 5.53
CA LEU A 392 4.46 19.57 5.52
C LEU A 392 5.31 20.74 6.02
N THR A 393 6.10 20.48 7.05
CA THR A 393 7.16 21.39 7.52
C THR A 393 8.47 21.15 6.76
N ALA A 394 9.48 22.00 6.97
CA ALA A 394 10.83 21.78 6.42
C ALA A 394 11.49 20.50 6.96
N ASP A 395 11.11 20.04 8.15
CA ASP A 395 11.70 18.87 8.83
C ASP A 395 11.10 17.53 8.35
N ASN A 396 9.96 17.55 7.63
CA ASN A 396 9.36 16.33 7.10
C ASN A 396 10.23 15.72 5.99
N LEU A 397 10.55 14.44 6.15
CA LEU A 397 11.39 13.70 5.19
C LEU A 397 10.60 13.22 3.99
N PHE A 398 9.42 12.67 4.23
CA PHE A 398 8.49 12.24 3.20
C PHE A 398 7.65 13.44 2.76
N ARG A 399 7.59 13.66 1.45
CA ARG A 399 6.95 14.84 0.84
C ARG A 399 6.02 14.48 -0.32
N GLY A 400 5.65 13.20 -0.40
CA GLY A 400 4.98 12.63 -1.56
C GLY A 400 5.95 12.27 -2.70
N PRO A 401 5.39 11.83 -3.84
CA PRO A 401 6.15 11.23 -4.92
C PRO A 401 6.94 12.23 -5.74
N LEU A 402 8.00 11.72 -6.37
CA LEU A 402 8.80 12.48 -7.31
C LEU A 402 8.00 12.76 -8.60
N PRO A 403 8.20 13.91 -9.26
CA PRO A 403 7.52 14.18 -10.53
C PRO A 403 8.10 13.32 -11.65
N PHE A 404 7.23 12.63 -12.38
CA PHE A 404 7.59 12.08 -13.69
C PHE A 404 7.68 13.21 -14.72
N TYR A 405 6.69 14.11 -14.69
CA TYR A 405 6.64 15.28 -15.54
C TYR A 405 5.82 16.39 -14.91
N THR A 406 6.30 17.62 -15.06
CA THR A 406 5.53 18.82 -14.70
C THR A 406 5.50 19.79 -15.87
N LEU A 407 4.29 20.24 -16.21
CA LEU A 407 4.08 21.43 -17.03
C LEU A 407 4.09 22.65 -16.09
N GLY A 408 5.07 23.55 -16.24
CA GLY A 408 5.26 24.72 -15.37
C GLY A 408 6.55 24.66 -14.55
N ASP A 409 6.68 25.51 -13.54
CA ASP A 409 7.79 25.47 -12.59
C ASP A 409 7.46 24.49 -11.43
N PRO A 410 8.12 23.33 -11.34
CA PRO A 410 7.85 22.30 -10.33
C PRO A 410 8.05 22.76 -8.88
N ASN A 411 8.86 23.81 -8.65
CA ASN A 411 9.15 24.31 -7.31
C ASN A 411 8.38 25.60 -6.95
N GLY A 412 7.74 26.25 -7.93
CA GLY A 412 7.09 27.54 -7.75
C GLY A 412 5.63 27.57 -8.19
N LEU A 413 5.35 27.15 -9.42
CA LEU A 413 4.02 27.19 -10.02
C LEU A 413 3.84 26.01 -10.99
N PRO A 414 3.65 24.78 -10.47
CA PRO A 414 3.44 23.60 -11.29
C PRO A 414 1.99 23.60 -11.79
N LEU A 415 1.74 23.77 -13.08
CA LEU A 415 0.37 23.81 -13.62
C LEU A 415 -0.29 22.44 -13.55
N ILE A 416 0.42 21.42 -14.01
CA ILE A 416 0.01 20.01 -13.91
C ILE A 416 1.26 19.19 -13.62
N THR A 417 1.18 18.27 -12.66
CA THR A 417 2.24 17.28 -12.40
C THR A 417 1.68 15.87 -12.46
N ALA A 418 2.34 15.02 -13.25
CA ALA A 418 2.20 13.57 -13.18
C ALA A 418 3.30 13.02 -12.28
N TYR A 419 2.93 12.14 -11.36
CA TYR A 419 3.84 11.58 -10.36
C TYR A 419 4.46 10.25 -10.81
N GLY A 420 5.68 9.99 -10.33
CA GLY A 420 6.42 8.74 -10.51
C GLY A 420 6.62 8.02 -9.17
N GLN A 421 7.82 7.52 -8.92
CA GLN A 421 8.18 6.79 -7.70
C GLN A 421 8.03 7.66 -6.44
N ASP A 422 7.55 7.07 -5.36
CA ASP A 422 7.42 7.70 -4.04
C ASP A 422 8.47 7.15 -3.07
N ASN A 423 8.65 7.84 -1.95
CA ASN A 423 9.33 7.30 -0.78
C ASN A 423 8.62 6.02 -0.30
N ALA A 424 9.36 5.13 0.35
CA ALA A 424 8.84 3.86 0.84
C ALA A 424 9.15 3.66 2.32
N GLY A 425 8.22 3.10 3.09
CA GLY A 425 8.48 2.69 4.46
C GLY A 425 9.47 1.53 4.50
N PHE A 426 9.27 0.55 3.62
CA PHE A 426 10.02 -0.68 3.55
C PHE A 426 10.39 -0.98 2.10
N TYR A 427 11.66 -1.22 1.81
CA TYR A 427 12.16 -1.47 0.46
C TYR A 427 12.93 -2.79 0.46
N ILE A 428 12.43 -3.78 -0.28
CA ILE A 428 13.10 -5.05 -0.51
C ILE A 428 14.03 -4.85 -1.71
N ASP A 429 15.34 -5.00 -1.47
CA ASP A 429 16.41 -4.69 -2.40
C ASP A 429 17.32 -5.90 -2.61
N GLY A 430 16.86 -6.83 -3.43
CA GLY A 430 17.55 -8.09 -3.73
C GLY A 430 16.61 -9.23 -4.12
N ASP A 431 17.22 -10.37 -4.45
CA ASP A 431 16.52 -11.53 -4.98
C ASP A 431 16.31 -12.61 -3.92
N ASN A 432 15.28 -13.45 -4.10
CA ASN A 432 14.96 -14.61 -3.27
C ASN A 432 14.78 -14.27 -1.79
N ILE A 433 14.08 -13.16 -1.51
CA ILE A 433 13.83 -12.67 -0.15
C ILE A 433 12.40 -13.02 0.27
N THR A 434 12.26 -13.62 1.46
CA THR A 434 10.96 -13.87 2.08
C THR A 434 10.69 -12.88 3.22
N VAL A 435 9.56 -12.16 3.15
CA VAL A 435 8.96 -11.44 4.28
C VAL A 435 7.79 -12.28 4.78
N ASN A 436 7.84 -12.72 6.03
CA ASN A 436 6.83 -13.60 6.62
C ASN A 436 6.25 -12.98 7.89
N ASP A 437 4.93 -13.04 8.02
CA ASP A 437 4.21 -12.81 9.28
C ASP A 437 4.50 -11.43 9.90
N LEU A 438 4.47 -10.38 9.07
CA LEU A 438 4.74 -8.99 9.48
C LEU A 438 3.47 -8.15 9.42
N VAL A 439 3.24 -7.34 10.45
CA VAL A 439 2.28 -6.24 10.38
C VAL A 439 3.04 -4.95 10.08
N LEU A 440 2.89 -4.38 8.89
CA LEU A 440 3.63 -3.19 8.46
C LEU A 440 2.67 -2.04 8.16
N LYS A 441 2.94 -0.88 8.76
CA LYS A 441 2.18 0.34 8.46
C LYS A 441 3.05 1.59 8.41
N ASN A 442 2.81 2.46 7.43
CA ASN A 442 3.57 3.71 7.35
C ASN A 442 3.13 4.70 8.40
N CYS A 443 1.86 4.69 8.80
CA CYS A 443 1.36 5.57 9.84
C CYS A 443 0.28 4.92 10.72
N ASP A 444 0.03 5.53 11.88
CA ASP A 444 -1.13 5.27 12.72
C ASP A 444 -2.44 5.38 11.93
N ASP A 445 -3.49 4.78 12.48
CA ASP A 445 -4.78 4.69 11.81
C ASP A 445 -5.38 6.08 11.56
N VAL A 446 -5.97 6.25 10.38
CA VAL A 446 -6.48 7.52 9.86
C VAL A 446 -7.98 7.45 9.67
N ASN A 447 -8.66 8.57 9.88
CA ASN A 447 -10.10 8.72 9.62
C ASN A 447 -10.41 9.25 8.21
N SER A 448 -9.38 9.46 7.39
CA SER A 448 -9.50 9.95 6.02
C SER A 448 -8.31 9.46 5.19
N LEU A 449 -8.56 8.91 3.99
CA LEU A 449 -7.51 8.45 3.10
C LEU A 449 -6.56 9.58 2.70
N LYS A 450 -7.05 10.84 2.64
CA LYS A 450 -6.25 12.02 2.28
C LYS A 450 -5.02 12.20 3.18
N LYS A 451 -5.08 11.72 4.43
CA LYS A 451 -3.95 11.72 5.36
C LYS A 451 -2.78 10.83 4.92
N LEU A 452 -3.00 9.95 3.95
CA LEU A 452 -2.01 9.03 3.39
C LEU A 452 -1.30 9.61 2.14
N GLU A 453 -1.65 10.83 1.69
CA GLU A 453 -1.09 11.42 0.47
C GLU A 453 0.43 11.59 0.48
N THR A 454 1.02 11.79 1.67
CA THR A 454 2.44 12.10 1.83
C THR A 454 3.22 11.03 2.60
N VAL A 455 2.57 9.95 3.04
CA VAL A 455 3.20 8.91 3.87
C VAL A 455 3.99 7.87 3.06
N GLY A 456 4.00 8.00 1.73
CA GLY A 456 4.75 7.11 0.82
C GLY A 456 4.12 5.73 0.66
N THR A 457 4.82 4.85 -0.05
CA THR A 457 4.45 3.44 -0.25
C THR A 457 4.78 2.62 1.00
N VAL A 458 3.91 1.70 1.44
CA VAL A 458 4.20 0.86 2.62
C VAL A 458 5.40 -0.05 2.35
N ILE A 459 5.31 -0.81 1.27
CA ILE A 459 6.37 -1.72 0.83
C ILE A 459 6.62 -1.63 -0.68
N GLU A 460 7.88 -1.52 -1.07
CA GLU A 460 8.34 -1.60 -2.46
C GLU A 460 9.24 -2.82 -2.64
N ALA A 461 8.82 -3.72 -3.53
CA ALA A 461 9.53 -4.95 -3.86
C ALA A 461 10.32 -4.77 -5.17
N ASP A 462 11.64 -4.96 -5.08
CA ASP A 462 12.59 -4.73 -6.16
C ASP A 462 13.65 -5.84 -6.21
N GLY A 463 13.37 -6.84 -7.04
CA GLY A 463 14.18 -8.04 -7.19
C GLY A 463 13.39 -9.20 -7.79
N ASP A 464 14.07 -10.32 -8.02
CA ASP A 464 13.48 -11.57 -8.52
C ASP A 464 13.17 -12.55 -7.37
N GLY A 465 12.05 -13.26 -7.44
CA GLY A 465 11.72 -14.33 -6.50
C GLY A 465 11.40 -13.84 -5.08
N ILE A 466 10.88 -12.62 -4.95
CA ILE A 466 10.45 -12.07 -3.66
C ILE A 466 9.14 -12.74 -3.22
N THR A 467 9.07 -13.16 -1.96
CA THR A 467 7.83 -13.68 -1.34
C THR A 467 7.42 -12.82 -0.17
N ILE A 468 6.20 -12.29 -0.17
CA ILE A 468 5.58 -11.63 0.98
C ILE A 468 4.40 -12.49 1.39
N LYS A 469 4.42 -13.01 2.62
CA LYS A 469 3.38 -13.92 3.07
C LYS A 469 2.93 -13.73 4.51
N ASN A 470 1.72 -14.20 4.79
CA ASN A 470 1.10 -14.16 6.13
C ASN A 470 1.10 -12.74 6.73
N SER A 471 1.02 -11.69 5.92
CA SER A 471 1.34 -10.33 6.37
C SER A 471 0.17 -9.37 6.23
N THR A 472 0.12 -8.38 7.12
CA THR A 472 -0.85 -7.27 7.05
C THR A 472 -0.10 -6.00 6.71
N LEU A 473 -0.45 -5.38 5.58
CA LEU A 473 0.21 -4.20 5.03
C LEU A 473 -0.81 -3.07 4.92
N THR A 474 -0.58 -1.93 5.58
CA THR A 474 -1.62 -0.90 5.65
C THR A 474 -1.13 0.54 5.72
N ASN A 475 -2.03 1.47 5.39
CA ASN A 475 -1.89 2.92 5.57
C ASN A 475 -0.76 3.51 4.73
N GLY A 476 -0.89 3.49 3.40
CA GLY A 476 0.07 4.07 2.46
C GLY A 476 -0.56 5.00 1.43
N LYS A 477 0.26 5.76 0.71
CA LYS A 477 -0.20 6.33 -0.57
C LYS A 477 -0.54 5.19 -1.54
N ASN A 478 0.39 4.24 -1.61
CA ASN A 478 0.18 2.89 -2.12
C ASN A 478 0.56 1.89 -1.03
N VAL A 479 -0.05 0.71 -0.98
CA VAL A 479 0.38 -0.32 -0.01
C VAL A 479 1.59 -1.09 -0.53
N LEU A 480 1.46 -1.78 -1.66
CA LEU A 480 2.54 -2.53 -2.30
C LEU A 480 2.86 -1.95 -3.67
N ARG A 481 4.15 -1.71 -3.94
CA ARG A 481 4.68 -1.41 -5.28
C ARG A 481 5.62 -2.52 -5.74
N SER A 482 5.53 -2.90 -7.01
CA SER A 482 6.51 -3.81 -7.63
C SER A 482 6.69 -3.47 -9.10
N PHE A 483 7.88 -2.95 -9.43
CA PHE A 483 8.22 -2.52 -10.77
C PHE A 483 9.44 -3.30 -11.27
N SER A 484 9.37 -3.80 -12.50
CA SER A 484 10.48 -4.54 -13.11
C SER A 484 10.96 -5.76 -12.32
N SER A 485 10.09 -6.32 -11.47
CA SER A 485 10.41 -7.43 -10.57
C SER A 485 9.74 -8.71 -11.08
N GLN A 486 10.50 -9.79 -11.17
CA GLN A 486 10.01 -11.08 -11.63
C GLN A 486 9.66 -11.97 -10.44
N ASN A 487 8.69 -12.86 -10.66
CA ASN A 487 8.33 -13.92 -9.72
C ASN A 487 7.98 -13.42 -8.31
N LEU A 488 7.33 -12.25 -8.19
CA LEU A 488 6.79 -11.79 -6.92
C LEU A 488 5.65 -12.71 -6.48
N THR A 489 5.70 -13.21 -5.25
CA THR A 489 4.58 -13.95 -4.63
C THR A 489 4.04 -13.14 -3.46
N VAL A 490 2.75 -12.82 -3.51
CA VAL A 490 2.00 -12.24 -2.38
C VAL A 490 0.98 -13.29 -1.95
N ASP A 491 1.21 -13.90 -0.79
CA ASP A 491 0.47 -15.09 -0.35
C ASP A 491 -0.12 -14.89 1.04
N ASN A 492 -1.41 -15.18 1.20
CA ASN A 492 -2.08 -15.03 2.50
C ASN A 492 -1.81 -13.65 3.14
N CYS A 493 -2.11 -12.57 2.40
CA CYS A 493 -1.84 -11.20 2.84
C CYS A 493 -3.10 -10.35 2.88
N LEU A 494 -3.15 -9.45 3.86
CA LEU A 494 -4.18 -8.44 4.01
C LEU A 494 -3.60 -7.07 3.65
N LEU A 495 -4.08 -6.47 2.56
CA LEU A 495 -3.66 -5.15 2.09
C LEU A 495 -4.79 -4.16 2.33
N MET A 496 -4.54 -3.11 3.12
CA MET A 496 -5.58 -2.19 3.60
C MET A 496 -5.20 -0.71 3.49
N HIS A 497 -6.20 0.15 3.33
CA HIS A 497 -6.11 1.61 3.47
C HIS A 497 -5.01 2.25 2.61
N SER A 498 -5.39 2.63 1.39
CA SER A 498 -4.51 3.37 0.49
C SER A 498 -5.15 4.63 -0.06
N GLN A 499 -4.39 5.73 -0.17
CA GLN A 499 -4.86 6.92 -0.88
C GLN A 499 -5.16 6.60 -2.35
N ASN A 500 -4.32 5.79 -3.00
CA ASN A 500 -4.47 5.44 -4.41
C ASN A 500 -4.78 3.95 -4.58
N PHE A 501 -3.77 3.10 -4.35
CA PHE A 501 -3.81 1.69 -4.73
C PHE A 501 -3.27 0.76 -3.65
N LEU A 502 -3.84 -0.43 -3.55
CA LEU A 502 -3.32 -1.45 -2.66
C LEU A 502 -2.13 -2.17 -3.29
N PHE A 503 -2.18 -2.47 -4.59
CA PHE A 503 -1.05 -3.00 -5.34
C PHE A 503 -0.85 -2.24 -6.65
N ALA A 504 0.31 -1.59 -6.79
CA ALA A 504 0.71 -0.92 -8.01
C ALA A 504 1.91 -1.63 -8.66
N THR A 505 1.76 -2.00 -9.93
CA THR A 505 2.80 -2.71 -10.68
C THR A 505 3.00 -2.14 -12.07
N GLY A 506 4.21 -2.28 -12.60
CA GLY A 506 4.59 -1.79 -13.91
C GLY A 506 6.05 -2.10 -14.24
N SER A 507 6.60 -1.43 -15.24
CA SER A 507 8.01 -1.59 -15.63
C SER A 507 8.69 -0.23 -15.67
N ASN A 508 9.88 -0.18 -15.06
CA ASN A 508 10.82 0.91 -15.19
C ASN A 508 11.55 0.88 -16.55
N GLU A 509 11.54 -0.27 -17.25
CA GLU A 509 12.02 -0.38 -18.62
C GLU A 509 10.96 0.07 -19.62
N TYR A 510 11.42 0.74 -20.67
CA TYR A 510 10.56 1.20 -21.75
C TYR A 510 11.36 1.40 -23.03
N LYS A 511 10.69 1.38 -24.19
CA LYS A 511 11.29 1.75 -25.48
C LYS A 511 10.95 3.19 -25.83
N LYS A 512 11.97 3.97 -26.19
CA LYS A 512 11.80 5.32 -26.73
C LYS A 512 11.11 5.27 -28.08
N THR A 513 10.34 6.31 -28.37
CA THR A 513 9.79 6.53 -29.72
C THR A 513 10.91 6.66 -30.74
N ASP A 514 10.92 5.81 -31.76
CA ASP A 514 11.80 5.94 -32.91
C ASP A 514 11.21 6.95 -33.91
N GLY A 515 11.67 8.19 -33.80
CA GLY A 515 11.26 9.29 -34.68
C GLY A 515 11.59 9.09 -36.16
N SER A 516 12.51 8.18 -36.48
CA SER A 516 12.99 7.97 -37.85
C SER A 516 12.10 7.06 -38.68
N LEU A 517 11.20 6.32 -38.03
CA LEU A 517 10.27 5.40 -38.68
C LEU A 517 9.24 6.18 -39.49
N VAL A 518 9.06 5.75 -40.74
CA VAL A 518 7.99 6.23 -41.62
C VAL A 518 6.71 5.50 -41.23
N LYS A 519 5.69 6.26 -40.84
CA LYS A 519 4.37 5.77 -40.42
C LYS A 519 3.28 6.49 -41.23
N ASP A 520 2.09 5.93 -41.18
CA ASP A 520 0.91 6.52 -41.81
C ASP A 520 0.14 7.35 -40.77
N PHE A 521 -0.15 8.59 -41.12
CA PHE A 521 -0.90 9.57 -40.34
C PHE A 521 -2.04 10.13 -41.19
N THR A 522 -2.87 10.99 -40.59
CA THR A 522 -3.84 11.80 -41.34
C THR A 522 -3.85 13.25 -40.86
N ASP A 523 -4.34 14.18 -41.67
CA ASP A 523 -4.67 15.54 -41.23
C ASP A 523 -6.12 15.63 -40.69
N GLY A 524 -6.57 16.86 -40.37
CA GLY A 524 -7.92 17.13 -39.84
C GLY A 524 -9.04 16.95 -40.88
N ASP A 525 -8.69 16.86 -42.17
CA ASP A 525 -9.59 16.54 -43.27
C ASP A 525 -9.64 15.04 -43.57
N GLY A 526 -8.77 14.24 -42.95
CA GLY A 526 -8.67 12.80 -43.14
C GLY A 526 -7.77 12.40 -44.32
N ASN A 527 -7.01 13.33 -44.89
CA ASN A 527 -6.06 13.00 -45.95
C ASN A 527 -4.88 12.22 -45.37
N GLU A 528 -4.48 11.13 -46.03
CA GLU A 528 -3.35 10.31 -45.61
C GLU A 528 -2.01 11.03 -45.78
N ILE A 529 -1.16 10.94 -44.76
CA ILE A 529 0.17 11.52 -44.72
C ILE A 529 1.15 10.43 -44.32
N ARG A 530 2.04 10.05 -45.24
CA ARG A 530 3.13 9.13 -44.94
C ARG A 530 4.40 9.91 -44.64
N ALA A 531 4.83 9.90 -43.39
CA ALA A 531 5.96 10.71 -42.92
C ALA A 531 6.74 10.03 -41.81
N LYS A 532 7.97 10.50 -41.56
CA LYS A 532 8.67 10.16 -40.32
C LYS A 532 7.94 10.78 -39.13
N THR A 533 7.81 10.07 -38.01
CA THR A 533 7.19 10.62 -36.80
C THR A 533 7.83 11.95 -36.38
N SER A 534 9.17 12.05 -36.48
CA SER A 534 9.90 13.28 -36.17
C SER A 534 9.57 14.44 -37.11
N ASP A 535 9.30 14.16 -38.39
CA ASP A 535 8.94 15.18 -39.38
C ASP A 535 7.49 15.62 -39.27
N TYR A 536 6.60 14.69 -38.91
CA TYR A 536 5.18 14.96 -38.73
C TYR A 536 4.93 15.82 -37.48
N LEU A 537 5.62 15.54 -36.37
CA LEU A 537 5.42 16.21 -35.07
C LEU A 537 6.42 17.34 -34.76
N LYS A 538 7.25 17.77 -35.71
CA LYS A 538 8.11 18.96 -35.51
C LYS A 538 7.28 20.25 -35.53
N LYS A 539 7.82 21.33 -34.96
CA LYS A 539 7.21 22.67 -35.05
C LYS A 539 6.98 23.04 -36.53
N GLY A 540 5.72 23.34 -36.88
CA GLY A 540 5.26 23.62 -38.24
C GLY A 540 5.12 22.39 -39.15
N GLY A 541 5.18 21.18 -38.60
CA GLY A 541 4.81 19.94 -39.29
C GLY A 541 3.30 19.71 -39.28
N ALA A 542 2.81 18.83 -40.15
CA ALA A 542 1.37 18.57 -40.30
C ALA A 542 0.68 18.09 -39.01
N GLY A 543 1.38 17.30 -38.18
CA GLY A 543 0.87 16.86 -36.88
C GLY A 543 0.86 17.96 -35.83
N ASP A 544 1.85 18.85 -35.86
CA ASP A 544 1.88 20.05 -35.01
C ASP A 544 0.69 20.98 -35.32
N ASP A 545 0.38 21.17 -36.61
CA ASP A 545 -0.75 21.99 -37.04
C ASP A 545 -2.10 21.33 -36.74
N LEU A 546 -2.26 20.03 -36.98
CA LEU A 546 -3.42 19.25 -36.54
C LEU A 546 -3.67 19.42 -35.03
N LEU A 547 -2.62 19.32 -34.22
CA LEU A 547 -2.74 19.42 -32.76
C LEU A 547 -3.06 20.86 -32.31
N LYS A 548 -2.59 21.90 -33.02
CA LYS A 548 -3.03 23.29 -32.78
C LYS A 548 -4.51 23.47 -33.06
N GLU A 549 -5.01 22.88 -34.15
CA GLU A 549 -6.45 22.87 -34.45
C GLU A 549 -7.23 22.08 -33.40
N TYR A 550 -6.71 20.94 -32.95
CA TYR A 550 -7.29 20.13 -31.89
C TYR A 550 -7.50 20.95 -30.63
N LEU A 551 -6.50 21.75 -30.20
CA LEU A 551 -6.63 22.65 -29.04
C LEU A 551 -7.75 23.68 -29.19
N GLY A 552 -8.10 24.05 -30.42
CA GLY A 552 -9.21 24.92 -30.76
C GLY A 552 -10.57 24.20 -30.82
N ASN A 553 -11.43 24.68 -31.71
CA ASN A 553 -12.76 24.13 -31.91
C ASN A 553 -12.78 23.16 -33.10
N ILE A 554 -13.23 21.93 -32.87
CA ILE A 554 -13.31 20.89 -33.90
C ILE A 554 -14.71 20.90 -34.51
N PRO A 555 -14.86 21.07 -35.84
CA PRO A 555 -16.16 20.96 -36.50
C PRO A 555 -16.79 19.57 -36.25
N LYS A 556 -18.09 19.53 -35.93
CA LYS A 556 -18.79 18.27 -35.62
C LYS A 556 -18.63 17.20 -36.70
N ASN A 557 -18.62 17.61 -37.97
CA ASN A 557 -18.46 16.71 -39.12
C ASN A 557 -17.02 16.21 -39.32
N LYS A 558 -16.05 16.72 -38.57
CA LYS A 558 -14.63 16.30 -38.61
C LYS A 558 -14.21 15.49 -37.38
N ILE A 559 -15.08 15.32 -36.37
CA ILE A 559 -14.72 14.64 -35.11
C ILE A 559 -14.10 13.25 -35.37
N ASP A 560 -14.66 12.48 -36.29
CA ASP A 560 -14.17 11.14 -36.62
C ASP A 560 -12.76 11.18 -37.26
N ASN A 561 -12.48 12.20 -38.08
CA ASN A 561 -11.15 12.40 -38.67
C ASN A 561 -10.12 12.72 -37.60
N TYR A 562 -10.42 13.63 -36.67
CA TYR A 562 -9.51 13.93 -35.55
C TYR A 562 -9.33 12.72 -34.65
N ARG A 563 -10.41 11.97 -34.34
CA ARG A 563 -10.29 10.71 -33.58
C ARG A 563 -9.28 9.78 -34.24
N ASN A 564 -9.41 9.55 -35.54
CA ASN A 564 -8.48 8.70 -36.28
C ASN A 564 -7.05 9.26 -36.28
N ALA A 565 -6.89 10.56 -36.54
CA ALA A 565 -5.58 11.21 -36.59
C ALA A 565 -4.84 11.13 -35.25
N LEU A 566 -5.54 11.37 -34.13
CA LEU A 566 -4.97 11.27 -32.77
C LEU A 566 -4.57 9.83 -32.43
N ARG A 567 -5.37 8.83 -32.85
CA ARG A 567 -5.04 7.40 -32.72
C ARG A 567 -3.80 7.02 -33.53
N LEU A 568 -3.67 7.54 -34.75
CA LEU A 568 -2.48 7.33 -35.58
C LEU A 568 -1.24 8.00 -34.99
N ILE A 569 -1.38 9.20 -34.39
CA ILE A 569 -0.30 9.83 -33.61
C ILE A 569 0.14 8.89 -32.48
N GLN A 570 -0.82 8.36 -31.70
CA GLN A 570 -0.51 7.44 -30.61
C GLN A 570 0.24 6.19 -31.08
N ASN A 571 -0.21 5.59 -32.19
CA ASN A 571 0.47 4.46 -32.83
C ASN A 571 1.88 4.82 -33.34
N GLY A 572 2.07 6.04 -33.82
CA GLY A 572 3.37 6.55 -34.27
C GLY A 572 4.35 6.79 -33.13
N LEU A 573 3.85 7.08 -31.92
CA LEU A 573 4.64 7.22 -30.69
C LEU A 573 4.91 5.87 -30.00
N GLY A 574 4.05 4.88 -30.23
CA GLY A 574 4.09 3.54 -29.66
C GLY A 574 5.09 2.60 -30.34
N ASP A 575 5.47 1.54 -29.62
CA ASP A 575 6.28 0.44 -30.13
C ASP A 575 5.68 -0.92 -29.72
N ASP A 576 4.97 -1.56 -30.65
CA ASP A 576 4.33 -2.86 -30.41
C ASP A 576 5.32 -4.01 -30.17
N SER A 577 6.62 -3.83 -30.43
CA SER A 577 7.62 -4.88 -30.21
C SER A 577 7.82 -5.23 -28.73
N VAL A 578 7.34 -4.40 -27.80
CA VAL A 578 7.35 -4.71 -26.36
C VAL A 578 6.23 -5.68 -25.96
N LYS A 579 5.23 -5.86 -26.82
CA LYS A 579 4.03 -6.65 -26.48
C LYS A 579 4.40 -8.11 -26.24
N GLY A 580 4.01 -8.62 -25.08
CA GLY A 580 4.30 -10.00 -24.65
C GLY A 580 5.70 -10.20 -24.06
N GLU A 581 6.56 -9.18 -24.03
CA GLU A 581 7.84 -9.22 -23.33
C GLU A 581 7.67 -8.69 -21.90
N TYR A 582 7.22 -9.58 -20.99
CA TYR A 582 6.93 -9.19 -19.62
C TYR A 582 8.21 -8.91 -18.82
N LYS A 583 8.35 -7.69 -18.31
CA LYS A 583 9.47 -7.27 -17.43
C LYS A 583 9.13 -7.35 -15.94
N GLY A 584 7.93 -7.79 -15.61
CA GLY A 584 7.57 -8.12 -14.24
C GLY A 584 6.45 -9.15 -14.19
N SER A 585 6.44 -9.92 -13.12
CA SER A 585 5.43 -10.94 -12.88
C SER A 585 5.11 -11.06 -11.39
N ALA A 586 3.82 -11.22 -11.07
CA ALA A 586 3.36 -11.44 -9.71
C ALA A 586 2.26 -12.51 -9.63
N VAL A 587 2.27 -13.30 -8.56
CA VAL A 587 1.20 -14.20 -8.15
C VAL A 587 0.59 -13.66 -6.86
N ILE A 588 -0.73 -13.49 -6.85
CA ILE A 588 -1.50 -13.05 -5.69
C ILE A 588 -2.41 -14.21 -5.28
N ASN A 589 -2.08 -14.84 -4.15
CA ASN A 589 -2.73 -16.04 -3.67
C ASN A 589 -3.35 -15.81 -2.30
N ASN A 590 -4.62 -16.19 -2.13
CA ASN A 590 -5.33 -16.09 -0.85
C ASN A 590 -5.20 -14.71 -0.19
N CYS A 591 -5.28 -13.62 -0.96
CA CYS A 591 -5.15 -12.27 -0.42
C CYS A 591 -6.50 -11.59 -0.19
N GLN A 592 -6.53 -10.61 0.71
CA GLN A 592 -7.69 -9.77 0.96
C GLN A 592 -7.32 -8.30 0.72
N PHE A 593 -8.08 -7.64 -0.16
CA PHE A 593 -7.91 -6.22 -0.50
C PHE A 593 -9.04 -5.41 0.13
N TYR A 594 -8.72 -4.31 0.82
CA TYR A 594 -9.73 -3.49 1.48
C TYR A 594 -9.37 -1.99 1.45
N ASP A 595 -10.35 -1.18 1.05
CA ASP A 595 -10.33 0.28 1.16
C ASP A 595 -9.14 0.98 0.48
N SER A 596 -9.22 1.08 -0.85
CA SER A 596 -8.40 1.97 -1.67
C SER A 596 -9.18 3.20 -2.12
N GLY A 597 -8.46 4.30 -2.37
CA GLY A 597 -9.08 5.50 -2.93
C GLY A 597 -9.45 5.37 -4.41
N ILE A 598 -8.76 4.52 -5.19
CA ILE A 598 -8.96 4.43 -6.65
C ILE A 598 -9.28 3.01 -7.13
N SER A 599 -8.35 2.07 -6.95
CA SER A 599 -8.55 0.65 -7.29
C SER A 599 -7.63 -0.24 -6.47
N SER A 600 -8.00 -1.52 -6.31
CA SER A 600 -7.15 -2.45 -5.56
C SER A 600 -5.82 -2.70 -6.27
N ILE A 601 -5.85 -3.10 -7.54
CA ILE A 601 -4.67 -3.36 -8.38
C ILE A 601 -4.61 -2.31 -9.48
N VAL A 602 -3.40 -1.80 -9.77
CA VAL A 602 -3.14 -0.96 -10.94
C VAL A 602 -1.95 -1.45 -11.74
N PHE A 603 -2.09 -1.45 -13.06
CA PHE A 603 -1.00 -1.60 -14.01
C PHE A 603 -0.59 -0.21 -14.52
N GLU A 604 0.50 0.32 -13.98
CA GLU A 604 1.07 1.60 -14.42
C GLU A 604 1.87 1.43 -15.72
N SER A 605 1.75 2.42 -16.60
CA SER A 605 2.55 2.59 -17.81
C SER A 605 2.87 4.05 -18.00
N LEU A 606 3.98 4.37 -18.67
CA LEU A 606 4.33 5.76 -18.96
C LEU A 606 3.25 6.42 -19.81
N PHE A 607 2.92 7.67 -19.46
CA PHE A 607 2.22 8.55 -20.39
C PHE A 607 3.09 8.78 -21.62
N ASN A 608 2.45 8.78 -22.80
CA ASN A 608 3.16 8.84 -24.09
C ASN A 608 2.43 9.74 -25.09
N GLY A 609 2.12 10.96 -24.67
CA GLY A 609 1.53 11.98 -25.54
C GLY A 609 2.55 12.72 -26.41
N PRO A 610 2.12 13.31 -27.53
CA PRO A 610 3.01 14.01 -28.48
C PRO A 610 3.76 15.18 -27.86
N PHE A 611 3.24 15.81 -26.80
CA PHE A 611 3.93 16.90 -26.13
C PHE A 611 5.22 16.42 -25.45
N LEU A 612 5.19 15.23 -24.84
CA LEU A 612 6.33 14.65 -24.15
C LEU A 612 7.45 14.22 -25.11
N TYR A 613 7.08 13.89 -26.35
CA TYR A 613 8.01 13.57 -27.41
C TYR A 613 8.63 14.82 -28.05
N SER A 614 7.83 15.68 -28.68
CA SER A 614 8.34 16.78 -29.53
C SER A 614 7.92 18.19 -29.10
N LYS A 615 7.12 18.31 -28.04
CA LYS A 615 6.38 19.53 -27.65
C LYS A 615 5.29 19.95 -28.64
N ALA A 616 4.82 19.02 -29.48
CA ALA A 616 3.66 19.28 -30.31
C ALA A 616 2.36 19.22 -29.47
N PRO A 617 1.43 20.17 -29.64
CA PRO A 617 1.54 21.35 -30.50
C PRO A 617 2.40 22.44 -29.87
N SER A 618 3.16 23.15 -30.70
CA SER A 618 4.01 24.27 -30.27
C SER A 618 3.21 25.39 -29.61
N GLY A 619 1.90 25.47 -29.90
CA GLY A 619 0.98 26.46 -29.33
C GLY A 619 0.90 26.44 -27.80
N ILE A 620 1.14 25.29 -27.15
CA ILE A 620 1.18 25.20 -25.68
C ILE A 620 2.45 25.89 -25.14
N ALA A 621 3.60 25.59 -25.73
CA ALA A 621 4.87 26.21 -25.35
C ALA A 621 4.84 27.73 -25.64
N ASP A 622 4.24 28.14 -26.76
CA ASP A 622 4.07 29.55 -27.12
C ASP A 622 3.09 30.26 -26.14
N LEU A 623 2.00 29.61 -25.70
CA LEU A 623 1.02 30.15 -24.75
C LEU A 623 1.63 30.48 -23.38
N PHE A 624 2.48 29.59 -22.86
CA PHE A 624 3.12 29.77 -21.55
C PHE A 624 4.48 30.46 -21.64
N SER A 625 4.86 30.92 -22.82
CA SER A 625 6.12 31.63 -23.02
C SER A 625 6.18 32.89 -22.14
N GLY A 626 7.23 32.99 -21.32
CA GLY A 626 7.42 34.09 -20.38
C GLY A 626 6.83 33.88 -18.98
N LEU A 627 6.00 32.85 -18.76
CA LEU A 627 5.56 32.45 -17.42
C LEU A 627 6.50 31.41 -16.81
N PHE A 628 6.89 30.40 -17.59
CA PHE A 628 7.77 29.29 -17.17
C PHE A 628 8.79 28.97 -18.27
N PRO A 629 9.88 28.25 -17.96
CA PRO A 629 10.86 27.89 -18.96
C PRO A 629 10.31 26.86 -19.95
N ASP A 630 10.92 26.79 -21.12
CA ASP A 630 10.52 25.86 -22.19
C ASP A 630 10.67 24.40 -21.71
N PRO A 631 9.59 23.60 -21.66
CA PRO A 631 9.63 22.29 -21.03
C PRO A 631 10.56 21.31 -21.78
N PRO A 632 11.16 20.34 -21.06
CA PRO A 632 11.91 19.25 -21.67
C PRO A 632 11.07 18.41 -22.65
N LYS A 633 11.72 17.83 -23.67
CA LYS A 633 11.12 16.91 -24.65
C LYS A 633 11.86 15.57 -24.70
N ASN A 634 11.35 14.61 -25.47
CA ASN A 634 11.82 13.22 -25.57
C ASN A 634 11.84 12.51 -24.21
N ILE A 635 10.83 12.71 -23.36
CA ILE A 635 10.81 12.15 -22.01
C ILE A 635 9.96 10.87 -21.88
N SER A 636 9.07 10.58 -22.84
CA SER A 636 8.18 9.41 -22.81
C SER A 636 8.65 8.25 -23.68
N GLY A 637 7.90 7.15 -23.63
CA GLY A 637 8.06 5.97 -24.49
C GLY A 637 7.00 4.92 -24.18
N THR A 638 7.17 3.72 -24.74
CA THR A 638 6.27 2.58 -24.52
C THR A 638 6.84 1.67 -23.44
N SER A 639 6.17 1.57 -22.30
CA SER A 639 6.57 0.68 -21.20
C SER A 639 6.50 -0.80 -21.60
N TYR A 640 7.42 -1.61 -21.11
CA TYR A 640 7.24 -3.06 -21.19
C TYR A 640 6.08 -3.50 -20.29
N PRO A 641 5.31 -4.52 -20.70
CA PRO A 641 4.21 -5.02 -19.89
C PRO A 641 4.68 -5.79 -18.66
N VAL A 642 3.75 -5.96 -17.72
CA VAL A 642 3.87 -6.91 -16.61
C VAL A 642 2.65 -7.84 -16.57
N LYS A 643 2.78 -8.94 -15.83
CA LYS A 643 1.74 -9.95 -15.68
C LYS A 643 1.40 -10.18 -14.22
N VAL A 644 0.11 -10.19 -13.88
CA VAL A 644 -0.37 -10.58 -12.54
C VAL A 644 -1.29 -11.78 -12.67
N VAL A 645 -1.10 -12.78 -11.83
CA VAL A 645 -1.95 -13.97 -11.74
C VAL A 645 -2.69 -13.94 -10.40
N LEU A 646 -4.02 -14.02 -10.45
CA LEU A 646 -4.85 -14.20 -9.25
C LEU A 646 -5.12 -15.69 -9.00
N SER A 647 -5.00 -16.11 -7.75
CA SER A 647 -5.05 -17.50 -7.30
C SER A 647 -5.86 -17.67 -6.01
N GLY A 648 -6.32 -18.90 -5.75
CA GLY A 648 -7.00 -19.29 -4.52
C GLY A 648 -8.26 -18.48 -4.21
N GLU A 649 -8.42 -18.07 -2.95
CA GLU A 649 -9.56 -17.32 -2.43
C GLU A 649 -9.35 -15.79 -2.41
N THR A 650 -8.52 -15.27 -3.31
CA THR A 650 -8.24 -13.82 -3.34
C THR A 650 -9.53 -13.00 -3.53
N THR A 651 -9.80 -12.10 -2.58
CA THR A 651 -11.09 -11.39 -2.44
C THR A 651 -10.90 -9.87 -2.33
N PHE A 652 -11.82 -9.11 -2.94
CA PHE A 652 -11.78 -7.65 -3.03
C PHE A 652 -12.95 -7.03 -2.25
N TYR A 653 -12.69 -6.54 -1.04
CA TYR A 653 -13.63 -5.82 -0.18
C TYR A 653 -13.52 -4.30 -0.41
N ASP A 654 -13.45 -3.88 -1.67
CA ASP A 654 -12.91 -2.57 -2.04
C ASP A 654 -13.89 -1.73 -2.87
N TYR A 655 -14.90 -1.18 -2.19
CA TYR A 655 -16.05 -0.53 -2.80
C TYR A 655 -15.91 0.99 -2.83
N LYS A 656 -15.94 1.57 -4.03
CA LYS A 656 -15.80 3.01 -4.27
C LYS A 656 -17.14 3.71 -4.26
N ASN A 657 -17.25 4.77 -3.46
CA ASN A 657 -18.28 5.77 -3.64
C ASN A 657 -17.75 6.86 -4.57
N PHE A 658 -18.34 6.98 -5.76
CA PHE A 658 -17.91 7.98 -6.74
C PHE A 658 -18.19 9.42 -6.32
N GLU A 659 -18.97 9.70 -5.28
CA GLU A 659 -19.11 11.06 -4.78
C GLU A 659 -17.86 11.47 -3.99
N THR A 660 -17.27 10.55 -3.22
CA THR A 660 -16.12 10.82 -2.35
C THR A 660 -14.76 10.45 -2.95
N MET A 661 -14.72 9.60 -3.98
CA MET A 661 -13.49 9.17 -4.68
C MET A 661 -12.58 10.37 -5.03
N ASP A 662 -11.29 10.27 -4.67
CA ASP A 662 -10.27 11.31 -4.85
C ASP A 662 -9.13 10.78 -5.75
N ILE A 663 -8.90 11.47 -6.88
CA ILE A 663 -7.86 11.14 -7.87
C ILE A 663 -6.65 12.10 -7.80
N SER A 664 -6.64 13.06 -6.88
CA SER A 664 -5.56 14.06 -6.77
C SER A 664 -4.20 13.42 -6.43
N GLY A 665 -4.21 12.20 -5.89
CA GLY A 665 -3.00 11.44 -5.61
C GLY A 665 -2.26 10.97 -6.86
N LEU A 666 -2.89 11.00 -8.06
CA LEU A 666 -2.29 10.61 -9.35
C LEU A 666 -1.72 11.80 -10.11
N ILE A 667 -2.49 12.88 -10.15
CA ILE A 667 -2.18 14.10 -10.90
C ILE A 667 -2.53 15.28 -10.00
N SER A 668 -1.60 16.22 -9.84
CA SER A 668 -1.91 17.52 -9.26
C SER A 668 -2.13 18.56 -10.35
N GLU A 669 -3.04 19.50 -10.08
CA GLU A 669 -3.34 20.63 -10.95
C GLU A 669 -3.35 21.93 -10.13
N ASN A 670 -2.72 22.98 -10.65
CA ASN A 670 -2.84 24.36 -10.15
C ASN A 670 -3.44 25.29 -11.21
N ILE A 671 -4.07 24.72 -12.24
CA ILE A 671 -4.75 25.47 -13.30
C ILE A 671 -5.93 26.24 -12.69
N SER A 672 -6.66 25.61 -11.77
CA SER A 672 -7.78 26.23 -11.07
C SER A 672 -7.35 27.49 -10.31
N THR A 673 -6.24 27.42 -9.58
CA THR A 673 -5.64 28.56 -8.85
C THR A 673 -5.14 29.64 -9.81
N LEU A 674 -4.36 29.26 -10.83
CA LEU A 674 -3.84 30.20 -11.82
C LEU A 674 -4.97 30.96 -12.52
N LEU A 675 -6.02 30.28 -12.95
CA LEU A 675 -7.15 30.93 -13.61
C LEU A 675 -7.84 31.92 -12.67
N LYS A 676 -8.10 31.55 -11.40
CA LYS A 676 -8.68 32.46 -10.39
C LYS A 676 -7.83 33.73 -10.20
N GLU A 677 -6.51 33.62 -10.17
CA GLU A 677 -5.60 34.76 -10.05
C GLU A 677 -5.58 35.63 -11.30
N LEU A 678 -5.68 35.02 -12.49
CA LEU A 678 -5.70 35.74 -13.77
C LEU A 678 -7.00 36.54 -14.01
N ALA A 679 -8.10 36.23 -13.32
CA ALA A 679 -9.37 36.96 -13.43
C ALA A 679 -9.58 38.09 -12.40
N GLY A 680 -8.60 38.37 -11.53
CA GLY A 680 -8.69 39.48 -10.57
C GLY A 680 -8.41 40.86 -11.19
N ASP A 681 -9.02 41.91 -10.63
CA ASP A 681 -8.98 43.33 -11.08
C ASP A 681 -7.57 44.00 -11.11
N GLY A 682 -6.49 43.27 -10.82
CA GLY A 682 -5.12 43.79 -10.76
C GLY A 682 -4.04 42.99 -11.50
N GLY A 683 -4.41 41.93 -12.23
CA GLY A 683 -3.49 41.06 -12.98
C GLY A 683 -3.57 41.22 -14.50
N LEU A 684 -3.03 40.25 -15.25
CA LEU A 684 -3.10 40.12 -16.73
C LEU A 684 -4.54 39.95 -17.28
N GLY A 685 -5.56 40.54 -16.65
CA GLY A 685 -6.96 40.56 -17.08
C GLY A 685 -7.20 41.17 -18.47
N GLY A 686 -6.17 41.72 -19.10
CA GLY A 686 -6.17 42.08 -20.52
C GLY A 686 -6.10 40.91 -21.50
N ILE A 687 -5.72 39.70 -21.07
CA ILE A 687 -5.55 38.52 -21.96
C ILE A 687 -6.83 37.68 -22.08
N ILE A 688 -7.58 37.50 -20.99
CA ILE A 688 -8.79 36.65 -20.95
C ILE A 688 -10.10 37.44 -21.02
N GLY A 689 -10.05 38.77 -20.96
CA GLY A 689 -11.24 39.63 -20.90
C GLY A 689 -11.96 39.52 -19.55
N ASN A 690 -12.93 40.40 -19.29
CA ASN A 690 -13.75 40.42 -18.06
C ASN A 690 -14.60 39.13 -17.95
N VAL A 691 -13.98 38.06 -17.47
CA VAL A 691 -14.58 36.73 -17.37
C VAL A 691 -14.98 36.46 -15.94
N ASP A 692 -16.25 36.14 -15.75
CA ASP A 692 -16.79 35.70 -14.48
C ASP A 692 -16.42 34.23 -14.23
N LEU A 693 -15.28 34.01 -13.56
CA LEU A 693 -14.81 32.68 -13.20
C LEU A 693 -15.64 32.00 -12.10
N THR A 694 -16.54 32.72 -11.43
CA THR A 694 -17.44 32.11 -10.42
C THR A 694 -18.45 31.15 -11.03
N LYS A 695 -18.59 31.14 -12.36
CA LYS A 695 -19.46 30.25 -13.14
C LYS A 695 -18.81 28.93 -13.56
N TYR A 696 -17.51 28.74 -13.30
CA TYR A 696 -16.76 27.55 -13.70
C TYR A 696 -16.07 26.94 -12.48
N ASP A 697 -16.58 25.82 -11.99
CA ASP A 697 -15.92 25.06 -10.92
C ASP A 697 -14.77 24.23 -11.50
N ILE A 698 -13.63 24.89 -11.72
CA ILE A 698 -12.43 24.24 -12.27
C ILE A 698 -11.74 23.48 -11.13
N ASN A 699 -11.78 22.16 -11.23
CA ASN A 699 -11.19 21.23 -10.28
C ASN A 699 -10.59 20.02 -11.03
N ILE A 700 -9.97 19.10 -10.29
CA ILE A 700 -9.33 17.91 -10.86
C ILE A 700 -10.30 17.01 -11.62
N ASP A 701 -11.54 16.86 -11.15
CA ASP A 701 -12.58 16.03 -11.80
C ASP A 701 -13.01 16.61 -13.16
N LEU A 702 -12.70 17.87 -13.42
CA LEU A 702 -12.96 18.53 -14.69
C LEU A 702 -11.75 18.49 -15.62
N ILE A 703 -10.55 18.67 -15.06
CA ILE A 703 -9.26 18.61 -15.76
C ILE A 703 -8.91 17.18 -16.18
N PHE A 704 -9.34 16.21 -15.38
CA PHE A 704 -9.12 14.80 -15.62
C PHE A 704 -10.40 14.01 -15.28
N PRO A 705 -11.40 14.01 -16.18
CA PRO A 705 -12.77 13.54 -15.89
C PRO A 705 -12.92 12.01 -15.78
N LEU A 706 -11.85 11.31 -15.42
CA LEU A 706 -11.78 9.86 -15.30
C LEU A 706 -12.89 9.32 -14.39
N LYS A 707 -13.05 9.91 -13.20
CA LYS A 707 -14.06 9.54 -12.19
C LYS A 707 -15.47 9.43 -12.76
N GLY A 708 -15.93 10.47 -13.46
CA GLY A 708 -17.27 10.49 -14.06
C GLY A 708 -17.46 9.45 -15.17
N TYR A 709 -16.40 9.11 -15.91
CA TYR A 709 -16.49 8.09 -16.97
C TYR A 709 -16.40 6.66 -16.45
N VAL A 710 -15.63 6.44 -15.39
CA VAL A 710 -15.60 5.14 -14.70
C VAL A 710 -16.98 4.87 -14.11
N LYS A 711 -17.63 5.87 -13.49
CA LYS A 711 -19.03 5.77 -13.01
C LYS A 711 -19.98 5.35 -14.13
N LYS A 712 -19.98 6.05 -15.28
CA LYS A 712 -20.83 5.68 -16.44
C LYS A 712 -20.52 4.28 -16.98
N ALA A 713 -19.25 3.86 -16.96
CA ALA A 713 -18.84 2.54 -17.40
C ALA A 713 -19.35 1.42 -16.48
N ALA A 714 -19.44 1.70 -15.17
CA ALA A 714 -20.04 0.83 -14.16
C ALA A 714 -21.57 0.77 -14.32
N GLU A 715 -22.24 1.93 -14.43
CA GLU A 715 -23.68 2.05 -14.65
C GLU A 715 -24.14 1.24 -15.87
N LYS A 716 -23.42 1.35 -17.00
CA LYS A 716 -23.72 0.61 -18.24
C LYS A 716 -23.65 -0.92 -18.05
N ARG A 717 -22.91 -1.39 -17.04
CA ARG A 717 -22.70 -2.81 -16.73
C ARG A 717 -23.59 -3.31 -15.59
N ASN A 718 -24.34 -2.44 -14.92
CA ASN A 718 -25.15 -2.76 -13.74
C ASN A 718 -24.34 -3.40 -12.60
N VAL A 719 -23.11 -2.91 -12.36
CA VAL A 719 -22.20 -3.39 -11.28
C VAL A 719 -22.13 -2.44 -10.09
N SER A 720 -23.15 -1.59 -9.96
CA SER A 720 -23.26 -0.61 -8.89
C SER A 720 -24.29 -1.07 -7.87
N TYR A 721 -23.96 -0.88 -6.58
CA TYR A 721 -24.72 -1.39 -5.45
C TYR A 721 -25.17 -0.23 -4.57
N LYS A 722 -26.40 -0.30 -4.07
CA LYS A 722 -26.94 0.71 -3.17
C LYS A 722 -26.82 0.25 -1.72
N SER A 723 -26.29 1.12 -0.87
CA SER A 723 -26.34 0.98 0.59
C SER A 723 -26.81 2.31 1.18
N GLY A 724 -28.03 2.34 1.71
CA GLY A 724 -28.73 3.59 2.04
C GLY A 724 -28.93 4.47 0.80
N ASP A 725 -28.56 5.75 0.92
CA ASP A 725 -28.65 6.74 -0.17
C ASP A 725 -27.39 6.76 -1.06
N ALA A 726 -26.35 6.00 -0.71
CA ALA A 726 -25.08 5.97 -1.42
C ALA A 726 -24.98 4.79 -2.39
N GLU A 727 -24.24 4.99 -3.47
CA GLU A 727 -23.97 4.00 -4.51
C GLU A 727 -22.48 3.67 -4.53
N TYR A 728 -22.20 2.37 -4.59
CA TYR A 728 -20.88 1.80 -4.46
C TYR A 728 -20.54 0.92 -5.65
N THR A 729 -19.28 0.89 -6.06
CA THR A 729 -18.79 0.04 -7.15
C THR A 729 -17.44 -0.55 -6.79
N ASN A 730 -17.28 -1.86 -6.99
CA ASN A 730 -16.01 -2.54 -6.75
C ASN A 730 -15.12 -2.44 -8.00
N ILE A 731 -13.91 -1.92 -7.83
CA ILE A 731 -12.93 -1.70 -8.91
C ILE A 731 -11.64 -2.47 -8.56
N PRO A 732 -11.60 -3.79 -8.79
CA PRO A 732 -10.43 -4.60 -8.46
C PRO A 732 -9.20 -4.23 -9.29
N VAL A 733 -9.36 -3.85 -10.56
CA VAL A 733 -8.22 -3.68 -11.50
C VAL A 733 -8.40 -2.42 -12.35
N ALA A 734 -7.33 -1.64 -12.44
CA ALA A 734 -7.20 -0.53 -13.38
C ALA A 734 -5.90 -0.65 -14.22
N TYR A 735 -5.93 -0.10 -15.42
CA TYR A 735 -4.77 0.05 -16.30
C TYR A 735 -4.65 1.52 -16.70
N TYR A 736 -3.44 2.07 -16.56
CA TYR A 736 -3.17 3.41 -17.05
C TYR A 736 -3.39 3.49 -18.56
N GLY A 737 -4.08 4.55 -18.99
CA GLY A 737 -4.19 4.98 -20.38
C GLY A 737 -3.17 6.08 -20.68
N GLY A 738 -3.43 6.83 -21.75
CA GLY A 738 -2.51 7.83 -22.28
C GLY A 738 -1.47 7.19 -23.20
N GLY A 739 -0.60 6.35 -22.64
CA GLY A 739 0.31 5.48 -23.40
C GLY A 739 -0.24 4.06 -23.59
N SER A 740 0.38 3.29 -24.49
CA SER A 740 0.04 1.86 -24.65
C SER A 740 0.38 1.08 -23.40
N ASN A 741 -0.58 0.29 -22.92
CA ASN A 741 -0.42 -0.58 -21.76
C ASN A 741 -0.75 -2.02 -22.16
N TYR A 742 0.27 -2.84 -22.38
CA TYR A 742 0.13 -4.24 -22.80
C TYR A 742 0.13 -5.22 -21.61
N SER A 743 0.08 -4.72 -20.38
CA SER A 743 0.06 -5.56 -19.18
C SER A 743 -1.23 -6.37 -19.10
N VAL A 744 -1.15 -7.51 -18.42
CA VAL A 744 -2.25 -8.49 -18.37
C VAL A 744 -2.51 -8.94 -16.94
N ILE A 745 -3.79 -9.20 -16.68
CA ILE A 745 -4.20 -10.00 -15.53
C ILE A 745 -4.68 -11.36 -16.02
N GLU A 746 -4.30 -12.40 -15.31
CA GLU A 746 -4.74 -13.77 -15.56
C GLU A 746 -5.32 -14.37 -14.28
N PHE A 747 -6.20 -15.36 -14.45
CA PHE A 747 -6.78 -16.12 -13.36
C PHE A 747 -6.22 -17.54 -13.39
N ALA A 748 -5.65 -17.98 -12.27
CA ALA A 748 -5.22 -19.36 -12.11
C ALA A 748 -6.42 -20.31 -12.12
N LYS A 749 -6.17 -21.59 -12.39
CA LYS A 749 -7.24 -22.61 -12.51
C LYS A 749 -8.04 -22.79 -11.22
N ASP A 750 -7.39 -22.61 -10.08
CA ASP A 750 -7.92 -22.73 -8.73
C ASP A 750 -8.52 -21.41 -8.19
N TYR A 751 -8.54 -20.33 -8.98
CA TYR A 751 -9.12 -19.07 -8.55
C TYR A 751 -10.64 -19.15 -8.42
N LYS A 752 -11.15 -18.97 -7.19
CA LYS A 752 -12.56 -19.23 -6.86
C LYS A 752 -13.53 -18.18 -7.39
N ASN A 753 -13.08 -16.94 -7.62
CA ASN A 753 -13.94 -15.79 -7.90
C ASN A 753 -13.94 -15.34 -9.37
N THR A 754 -13.46 -16.18 -10.30
CA THR A 754 -13.32 -15.81 -11.73
C THR A 754 -14.63 -15.31 -12.36
N SER A 755 -15.76 -15.94 -12.02
CA SER A 755 -17.07 -15.58 -12.60
C SER A 755 -17.56 -14.19 -12.19
N ALA A 756 -17.03 -13.63 -11.10
CA ALA A 756 -17.45 -12.33 -10.62
C ALA A 756 -16.86 -11.17 -11.43
N PHE A 757 -15.82 -11.42 -12.24
CA PHE A 757 -15.11 -10.38 -12.97
C PHE A 757 -15.79 -10.07 -14.30
N THR A 758 -16.02 -8.78 -14.54
CA THR A 758 -16.44 -8.30 -15.85
C THR A 758 -15.30 -8.31 -16.88
N SER A 759 -15.65 -8.28 -18.16
CA SER A 759 -14.66 -7.96 -19.21
C SER A 759 -14.14 -6.52 -19.05
N GLU A 760 -12.88 -6.29 -19.44
CA GLU A 760 -12.26 -4.96 -19.44
C GLU A 760 -13.15 -3.87 -20.07
N SER A 761 -13.27 -2.74 -19.38
CA SER A 761 -13.95 -1.53 -19.86
C SER A 761 -12.95 -0.46 -20.26
N LYS A 762 -13.01 -0.04 -21.53
CA LYS A 762 -12.26 1.13 -22.01
C LYS A 762 -12.97 2.42 -21.58
N VAL A 763 -12.21 3.31 -20.94
CA VAL A 763 -12.61 4.66 -20.55
C VAL A 763 -11.70 5.63 -21.29
N ASP A 764 -12.29 6.31 -22.28
CA ASP A 764 -11.54 7.15 -23.21
C ASP A 764 -11.76 8.63 -22.94
N ILE A 765 -10.77 9.27 -22.31
CA ILE A 765 -10.82 10.70 -21.99
C ILE A 765 -10.76 11.53 -23.28
N MET A 766 -10.09 11.06 -24.34
CA MET A 766 -9.98 11.77 -25.62
C MET A 766 -11.36 11.97 -26.25
N GLU A 767 -12.25 10.99 -26.20
CA GLU A 767 -13.63 11.11 -26.74
C GLU A 767 -14.38 12.28 -26.11
N THR A 768 -14.13 12.57 -24.84
CA THR A 768 -14.74 13.71 -24.14
C THR A 768 -14.33 15.01 -24.80
N TYR A 769 -13.02 15.19 -24.97
CA TYR A 769 -12.44 16.43 -25.42
C TYR A 769 -12.69 16.70 -26.91
N LEU A 770 -12.84 15.64 -27.70
CA LEU A 770 -13.31 15.73 -29.09
C LEU A 770 -14.75 16.27 -29.18
N ASN A 771 -15.61 15.93 -28.21
CA ASN A 771 -17.02 16.31 -28.21
C ASN A 771 -17.35 17.61 -27.44
N MET A 772 -16.33 18.29 -26.88
CA MET A 772 -16.54 19.59 -26.22
C MET A 772 -16.99 20.66 -27.23
N SER A 773 -18.16 21.26 -26.99
CA SER A 773 -18.77 22.21 -27.91
C SER A 773 -18.04 23.56 -27.98
N ALA A 774 -18.10 24.19 -29.16
CA ALA A 774 -17.72 25.58 -29.39
C ALA A 774 -18.38 26.52 -28.37
N SER A 775 -17.59 27.42 -27.79
CA SER A 775 -18.13 28.58 -27.09
C SER A 775 -17.18 29.76 -27.22
N GLU A 776 -17.75 30.97 -27.20
CA GLU A 776 -17.02 32.23 -27.38
C GLU A 776 -16.35 32.68 -26.07
N GLY A 777 -15.29 33.50 -26.18
CA GLY A 777 -14.61 34.11 -25.04
C GLY A 777 -13.77 33.13 -24.20
N ALA A 778 -13.84 33.25 -22.87
CA ALA A 778 -13.01 32.51 -21.92
C ALA A 778 -13.07 30.98 -22.03
N ARG A 779 -14.20 30.43 -22.49
CA ARG A 779 -14.36 28.98 -22.64
C ARG A 779 -13.40 28.39 -23.67
N THR A 780 -12.91 29.19 -24.62
CA THR A 780 -11.87 28.75 -25.58
C THR A 780 -10.56 28.43 -24.86
N TYR A 781 -10.10 29.31 -23.97
CA TYR A 781 -8.88 29.09 -23.19
C TYR A 781 -9.05 27.89 -22.26
N TYR A 782 -10.20 27.78 -21.63
CA TYR A 782 -10.56 26.66 -20.79
C TYR A 782 -10.55 25.30 -21.53
N ASN A 783 -11.17 25.22 -22.72
CA ASN A 783 -11.15 24.01 -23.54
C ASN A 783 -9.72 23.63 -23.97
N MET A 784 -8.89 24.63 -24.32
CA MET A 784 -7.48 24.42 -24.65
C MET A 784 -6.68 23.86 -23.47
N MET A 785 -6.92 24.35 -22.25
CA MET A 785 -6.29 23.83 -21.03
C MET A 785 -6.67 22.37 -20.77
N LEU A 786 -7.95 22.01 -20.92
CA LEU A 786 -8.40 20.63 -20.75
C LEU A 786 -7.80 19.69 -21.80
N LYS A 787 -7.76 20.12 -23.05
CA LYS A 787 -7.18 19.33 -24.15
C LYS A 787 -5.69 19.10 -24.00
N THR A 788 -4.97 20.05 -23.40
CA THR A 788 -3.54 19.92 -23.09
C THR A 788 -3.25 18.66 -22.27
N VAL A 789 -4.17 18.25 -21.40
CA VAL A 789 -4.04 17.02 -20.62
C VAL A 789 -3.83 15.81 -21.53
N THR A 790 -4.70 15.58 -22.52
CA THR A 790 -4.53 14.47 -23.48
C THR A 790 -3.33 14.59 -24.40
N VAL A 791 -2.88 15.80 -24.71
CA VAL A 791 -1.65 15.99 -25.51
C VAL A 791 -0.41 15.58 -24.69
N VAL A 792 -0.46 15.73 -23.38
CA VAL A 792 0.61 15.32 -22.45
C VAL A 792 0.49 13.84 -22.11
N THR A 793 -0.67 13.37 -21.67
CA THR A 793 -0.89 11.98 -21.25
C THR A 793 -0.81 11.01 -22.43
N GLY A 794 -1.27 11.46 -23.60
CA GLY A 794 -1.53 10.63 -24.78
C GLY A 794 -3.00 10.24 -24.89
N TYR A 795 -3.30 9.44 -25.91
CA TYR A 795 -4.66 9.19 -26.37
C TYR A 795 -5.17 7.79 -26.03
N GLU A 796 -4.34 6.82 -25.62
CA GLU A 796 -4.83 5.48 -25.28
C GLU A 796 -5.87 5.51 -24.14
N PRO A 797 -6.95 4.70 -24.22
CA PRO A 797 -7.96 4.68 -23.18
C PRO A 797 -7.43 4.02 -21.90
N PHE A 798 -7.90 4.51 -20.76
CA PHE A 798 -7.77 3.79 -19.49
C PHE A 798 -8.63 2.53 -19.55
N ARG A 799 -8.24 1.48 -18.82
CA ARG A 799 -9.02 0.24 -18.75
C ARG A 799 -9.35 -0.09 -17.30
N PHE A 800 -10.56 -0.58 -17.05
CA PHE A 800 -11.03 -0.96 -15.73
C PHE A 800 -11.73 -2.30 -15.78
N ILE A 801 -11.56 -3.11 -14.74
CA ILE A 801 -12.35 -4.30 -14.51
C ILE A 801 -13.16 -4.07 -13.23
N PHE A 802 -14.44 -4.41 -13.28
CA PHE A 802 -15.39 -4.34 -12.18
C PHE A 802 -15.78 -5.75 -11.72
N THR A 803 -16.28 -5.89 -10.50
CA THR A 803 -16.94 -7.13 -10.05
C THR A 803 -18.45 -6.98 -9.89
N ASP A 804 -19.18 -8.06 -10.16
CA ASP A 804 -20.60 -8.23 -9.85
C ASP A 804 -20.86 -8.98 -8.52
N ASP A 805 -19.79 -9.17 -7.73
CA ASP A 805 -19.85 -9.79 -6.40
C ASP A 805 -20.44 -8.82 -5.36
N SER A 806 -21.38 -9.32 -4.56
CA SER A 806 -22.04 -8.59 -3.48
C SER A 806 -21.36 -8.82 -2.13
N ALA A 807 -20.04 -8.67 -2.05
CA ALA A 807 -19.32 -8.60 -0.78
C ALA A 807 -19.42 -7.20 -0.12
N LEU A 808 -20.34 -6.35 -0.59
CA LEU A 808 -20.59 -5.03 -0.01
C LEU A 808 -21.04 -5.18 1.45
N ASN A 809 -20.44 -4.38 2.34
CA ASN A 809 -20.59 -4.45 3.79
C ASN A 809 -19.95 -5.68 4.47
N MET A 810 -19.22 -6.53 3.72
CA MET A 810 -18.33 -7.51 4.32
C MET A 810 -16.96 -6.87 4.60
N THR A 811 -16.29 -7.37 5.63
CA THR A 811 -14.95 -6.93 6.02
C THR A 811 -13.94 -8.08 5.88
N PRO A 812 -12.65 -7.78 5.71
CA PRO A 812 -11.60 -8.79 5.75
C PRO A 812 -11.63 -9.58 7.06
N SER A 813 -11.23 -10.85 6.99
CA SER A 813 -11.20 -11.75 8.14
C SER A 813 -9.78 -12.23 8.44
N THR A 814 -9.30 -11.96 9.65
CA THR A 814 -8.04 -12.50 10.17
C THR A 814 -8.14 -14.00 10.45
N GLU A 815 -9.34 -14.52 10.65
CA GLU A 815 -9.61 -15.96 10.80
C GLU A 815 -9.32 -16.72 9.51
N LYS A 816 -9.79 -16.21 8.36
CA LYS A 816 -9.45 -16.79 7.05
C LYS A 816 -7.94 -16.87 6.84
N MET A 817 -7.23 -15.81 7.21
CA MET A 817 -5.77 -15.75 7.11
C MET A 817 -5.09 -16.83 7.97
N ALA A 818 -5.60 -17.04 9.19
CA ALA A 818 -5.10 -18.10 10.07
C ALA A 818 -5.40 -19.51 9.55
N ILE A 819 -6.52 -19.71 8.84
CA ILE A 819 -6.85 -20.98 8.17
C ILE A 819 -5.91 -21.24 7.00
N TRP A 820 -5.72 -20.25 6.10
CA TRP A 820 -4.82 -20.39 4.95
C TRP A 820 -3.37 -20.63 5.36
N ALA A 821 -2.91 -20.03 6.47
CA ALA A 821 -1.57 -20.29 7.03
C ALA A 821 -1.37 -21.75 7.47
N LYS A 822 -2.44 -22.50 7.73
CA LYS A 822 -2.38 -23.94 8.06
C LYS A 822 -2.35 -24.84 6.81
N GLY A 823 -2.49 -24.27 5.60
CA GLY A 823 -2.54 -25.01 4.34
C GLY A 823 -3.88 -25.71 4.09
N VAL A 824 -4.96 -25.21 4.69
CA VAL A 824 -6.34 -25.74 4.59
C VAL A 824 -7.15 -24.99 3.54
#